data_AF-A0A6I4XKB3-F1
#
_entry.id   AF-A0A6I4XKB3-F1
#
_cell.length_a   1.000
_cell.length_b   1.000
_cell.length_c   1.000
_cell.angle_alpha   90.00
_cell.angle_beta   90.00
_cell.angle_gamma   90.00
#
_symmetry.space_group_name_H-M   'P 1'
#
loop_
_entity.id
_entity.type
_entity.pdbx_description
1 polymer ?
#
loop_
_entity_poly.entity_id
_entity_poly.type
_entity_poly.pdbx_seq_one_letter_code
_entity_poly.pdbx_strand_id
1 'polypeptide(L)'
;MEQQDNDRQEIDNSRLARAKRKLERLKREYSAQISRVFDHQAQTNGQPMNDKANGRSFFNRQEQLEGRARTLLREIEAQEERISMLEHQKERKELGLNNQGGLIMSVDNISMIKAEIEQAKQGNSMYSAATIRKYEKQLVELEELKRRSERADKHMNEQAQKMIESGRLTQWKKNPMIYFVKGYRKLAVELTESGTFEPSQRYAAKTEAEQSVISDILNELKFDTEEIPNATREQEAALNHFYRVEFNEGSENIRNFEGEIVSQPLIEEIKRLDRPMESGYYKFYFQEIKDGEIVDAFRLDVGDGVNSNQDYYKKLESLAVQDKANAVTNERPKEAVNSGKNDAVKKRKSADELKKETDQLVKDAMENIKNHFDDPEDVLELGAFMSKFYNYSLKNTALIQNQLPHAHAVAGAKKFKEAGFFIRKGEKAIRVLAPTTYKCFINEQGRMQSLSKATKLQKEKILKGELKTEERRAFKNVPVFDISQTTATADDLPKIFPNRPYNFDLTTATNTKLLYQSLETYALSEGLTIIDDLTTVTPVLGTAKGAYGQGIDGSEMLFMNPRFTQAEQVPTMIHELAHAKLHSKTSNSTYSSSVKEFQAELAAYIVAHHYGIDTKEESIPYIAAWTKNGQTVEDKLAQMEEVKVFSRQMIEQIDTQLMIHQELEQKEQEQAPTVEKQKLTKSQKTYKTFSEQIAFAKTVSILDIALKNGIDLIQDSKKQYRLADNHSLVITADKNLFIENNGNFGGGPIDFVQKVVGIEDFKSAVHHITDSEYEISDVAPSGQREFTYNKENERDFVRAKKYLIDDRCIDEEIVSVLHNKGLLQQDKRNNVLLLWNDHGKIAGCSEKGTIPDSTWKKIQTGSDSKIGFNVRNGEPKKLKFFEAGVDLMSYMSLNKSNLKDTWFVSMEGLKPETVYHYLEEAQQVSPSGIEEIALCVDNDEAGKAFFDKFQQFTFNQKEKAPLEFQAEFPQAPVGQETQKWDWNNELVYQVNEGENQRKKSLESEPALSL
;
A
#
# COMPACT_ATOMS: atom_id res chain seq x y z
N MET A 1 -67.02 -14.29 1.96
CA MET A 1 -66.66 -14.79 3.31
C MET A 1 -65.15 -14.89 3.35
N GLU A 2 -64.58 -14.15 4.29
CA GLU A 2 -63.28 -14.39 4.95
C GLU A 2 -62.00 -14.34 4.10
N GLN A 3 -61.44 -13.13 4.00
CA GLN A 3 -60.24 -12.71 4.74
C GLN A 3 -59.63 -11.47 4.05
N GLN A 4 -60.24 -10.32 4.31
CA GLN A 4 -59.54 -9.04 4.30
C GLN A 4 -59.54 -8.57 5.75
N ASP A 5 -58.47 -8.86 6.48
CA ASP A 5 -58.05 -8.01 7.59
C ASP A 5 -56.61 -8.30 8.01
N ASN A 6 -55.91 -7.21 8.32
CA ASN A 6 -54.66 -7.09 9.06
C ASN A 6 -53.37 -7.73 8.51
N ASP A 7 -52.60 -6.91 7.78
CA ASP A 7 -51.19 -6.69 8.13
C ASP A 7 -50.68 -5.39 7.49
N ARG A 8 -50.96 -4.25 8.12
CA ARG A 8 -50.08 -3.08 7.97
C ARG A 8 -48.84 -3.37 8.80
N GLN A 9 -47.93 -4.21 8.28
CA GLN A 9 -46.58 -4.31 8.84
C GLN A 9 -45.96 -2.91 8.81
N GLU A 10 -45.58 -2.39 9.97
CA GLU A 10 -44.80 -1.17 10.08
C GLU A 10 -43.54 -1.32 9.23
N ILE A 11 -43.50 -0.63 8.08
CA ILE A 11 -42.35 -0.65 7.20
C ILE A 11 -41.17 -0.05 7.98
N ASP A 12 -40.15 -0.85 8.28
CA ASP A 12 -38.92 -0.38 8.92
C ASP A 12 -38.31 0.76 8.06
N ASN A 13 -38.40 1.97 8.58
CA ASN A 13 -37.91 3.19 7.96
C ASN A 13 -36.49 3.55 8.42
N SER A 14 -35.80 2.63 9.09
CA SER A 14 -34.39 2.77 9.41
C SER A 14 -33.55 3.09 8.17
N ARG A 15 -32.45 3.84 8.36
CA ARG A 15 -31.52 4.17 7.27
C ARG A 15 -30.98 2.91 6.59
N LEU A 16 -30.76 1.85 7.37
CA LEU A 16 -30.30 0.55 6.92
C LEU A 16 -31.37 -0.16 6.07
N ALA A 17 -32.62 -0.24 6.54
CA ALA A 17 -33.71 -0.87 5.78
C ALA A 17 -34.04 -0.10 4.48
N ARG A 18 -33.95 1.24 4.49
CA ARG A 18 -34.07 2.04 3.27
C ARG A 18 -32.93 1.77 2.29
N ALA A 19 -31.71 1.60 2.79
CA ALA A 19 -30.55 1.29 1.97
C ALA A 19 -30.64 -0.12 1.33
N LYS A 20 -31.07 -1.13 2.10
CA LYS A 20 -31.31 -2.50 1.59
C LYS A 20 -32.42 -2.54 0.53
N ARG A 21 -33.54 -1.84 0.74
CA ARG A 21 -34.61 -1.73 -0.26
C ARG A 21 -34.13 -1.06 -1.56
N LYS A 22 -33.27 -0.05 -1.46
CA LYS A 22 -32.66 0.59 -2.65
C LYS A 22 -31.73 -0.37 -3.38
N LEU A 23 -30.93 -1.17 -2.66
CA LEU A 23 -30.08 -2.20 -3.27
C LEU A 23 -30.90 -3.23 -4.05
N GLU A 24 -31.97 -3.75 -3.45
CA GLU A 24 -32.89 -4.69 -4.11
C GLU A 24 -33.49 -4.09 -5.40
N ARG A 25 -33.86 -2.81 -5.36
CA ARG A 25 -34.35 -2.11 -6.55
C ARG A 25 -33.27 -2.03 -7.63
N LEU A 26 -32.04 -1.63 -7.28
CA LEU A 26 -30.92 -1.53 -8.22
C LEU A 26 -30.54 -2.90 -8.81
N LYS A 27 -30.56 -3.98 -8.01
CA LYS A 27 -30.32 -5.35 -8.49
C LYS A 27 -31.38 -5.80 -9.50
N ARG A 28 -32.66 -5.44 -9.29
CA ARG A 28 -33.74 -5.69 -10.26
C ARG A 28 -33.60 -4.86 -11.53
N GLU A 29 -33.18 -3.61 -11.42
CA GLU A 29 -32.92 -2.74 -12.58
C GLU A 29 -31.73 -3.26 -13.40
N TYR A 30 -30.68 -3.72 -12.72
CA TYR A 30 -29.51 -4.32 -13.36
C TYR A 30 -29.84 -5.62 -14.07
N SER A 31 -30.56 -6.55 -13.42
CA SER A 31 -30.95 -7.81 -14.06
C SER A 31 -31.83 -7.57 -15.30
N ALA A 32 -32.80 -6.66 -15.22
CA ALA A 32 -33.61 -6.25 -16.37
C ALA A 32 -32.79 -5.61 -17.49
N GLN A 33 -31.73 -4.85 -17.15
CA GLN A 33 -30.85 -4.22 -18.13
C GLN A 33 -29.91 -5.24 -18.79
N ILE A 34 -29.43 -6.23 -18.06
CA ILE A 34 -28.64 -7.35 -18.59
C ILE A 34 -29.49 -8.20 -19.55
N SER A 35 -30.75 -8.50 -19.19
CA SER A 35 -31.67 -9.18 -20.12
C SER A 35 -31.81 -8.41 -21.44
N ARG A 36 -31.91 -7.07 -21.40
CA ARG A 36 -31.95 -6.24 -22.63
C ARG A 36 -30.66 -6.31 -23.45
N VAL A 37 -29.49 -6.44 -22.83
CA VAL A 37 -28.22 -6.64 -23.55
C VAL A 37 -28.24 -7.98 -24.28
N PHE A 38 -28.65 -9.06 -23.59
CA PHE A 38 -28.78 -10.37 -24.20
C PHE A 38 -29.84 -10.43 -25.30
N ASP A 39 -31.01 -9.81 -25.09
CA ASP A 39 -32.07 -9.71 -26.10
C ASP A 39 -31.60 -8.95 -27.34
N HIS A 40 -30.80 -7.88 -27.15
CA HIS A 40 -30.22 -7.12 -28.25
C HIS A 40 -29.17 -7.94 -28.99
N GLN A 41 -28.32 -8.69 -28.28
CA GLN A 41 -27.33 -9.57 -28.90
C GLN A 41 -27.98 -10.75 -29.64
N ALA A 42 -29.07 -11.32 -29.12
CA ALA A 42 -29.82 -12.41 -29.73
C ALA A 42 -30.41 -12.05 -31.11
N GLN A 43 -30.65 -10.76 -31.38
CA GLN A 43 -31.09 -10.28 -32.71
C GLN A 43 -30.10 -10.57 -33.84
N THR A 44 -28.84 -10.89 -33.50
CA THR A 44 -27.81 -11.26 -34.49
C THR A 44 -27.97 -12.69 -35.01
N ASN A 45 -28.74 -13.55 -34.33
CA ASN A 45 -28.86 -14.99 -34.63
C ASN A 45 -27.49 -15.69 -34.83
N GLY A 46 -26.45 -15.23 -34.13
CA GLY A 46 -25.09 -15.77 -34.24
C GLY A 46 -24.30 -15.34 -35.47
N GLN A 47 -24.81 -14.40 -36.28
CA GLN A 47 -24.10 -13.88 -37.46
C GLN A 47 -23.23 -12.66 -37.10
N PRO A 48 -22.00 -12.54 -37.64
CA PRO A 48 -21.15 -11.38 -37.41
C PRO A 48 -21.79 -10.10 -37.97
N MET A 49 -21.86 -9.05 -37.16
CA MET A 49 -22.55 -7.79 -37.49
C MET A 49 -21.63 -6.74 -38.12
N ASN A 50 -20.33 -7.05 -38.27
CA ASN A 50 -19.32 -6.13 -38.78
C ASN A 50 -19.53 -5.77 -40.27
N ASP A 51 -20.07 -6.70 -41.07
CA ASP A 51 -20.19 -6.55 -42.53
C ASP A 51 -21.61 -6.16 -43.00
N LYS A 52 -22.53 -5.87 -42.07
CA LYS A 52 -23.93 -5.55 -42.40
C LYS A 52 -24.18 -4.05 -42.45
N ALA A 53 -25.05 -3.61 -43.38
CA ALA A 53 -25.36 -2.20 -43.63
C ALA A 53 -25.80 -1.39 -42.38
N ASN A 54 -26.37 -2.05 -41.36
CA ASN A 54 -26.80 -1.42 -40.09
C ASN A 54 -25.90 -1.74 -38.89
N GLY A 55 -24.72 -2.35 -39.10
CA GLY A 55 -23.86 -2.84 -38.02
C GLY A 55 -23.39 -1.76 -37.05
N ARG A 56 -23.06 -0.57 -37.57
CA ARG A 56 -22.65 0.57 -36.74
C ARG A 56 -23.76 1.05 -35.78
N SER A 57 -25.01 1.08 -36.24
CA SER A 57 -26.16 1.43 -35.38
C SER A 57 -26.42 0.36 -34.32
N PHE A 58 -26.20 -0.91 -34.67
CA PHE A 58 -26.31 -2.03 -33.73
C PHE A 58 -25.28 -1.94 -32.62
N PHE A 59 -24.01 -1.70 -32.95
CA PHE A 59 -22.92 -1.54 -31.98
C PHE A 59 -23.11 -0.32 -31.09
N ASN A 60 -23.52 0.83 -31.64
CA ASN A 60 -23.83 2.02 -30.83
C ASN A 60 -24.96 1.74 -29.82
N ARG A 61 -25.98 0.96 -30.22
CA ARG A 61 -27.07 0.58 -29.32
C ARG A 61 -26.60 -0.41 -28.25
N GLN A 62 -25.74 -1.36 -28.63
CA GLN A 62 -25.13 -2.30 -27.69
C GLN A 62 -24.28 -1.57 -26.65
N GLU A 63 -23.43 -0.64 -27.08
CA GLU A 63 -22.61 0.19 -26.20
C GLU A 63 -23.44 1.02 -25.22
N GLN A 64 -24.58 1.60 -25.66
CA GLN A 64 -25.51 2.30 -24.76
C GLN A 64 -26.12 1.38 -23.71
N LEU A 65 -26.50 0.15 -24.09
CA LEU A 65 -27.11 -0.82 -23.18
C LEU A 65 -26.10 -1.33 -22.15
N GLU A 66 -24.89 -1.64 -22.60
CA GLU A 66 -23.77 -2.05 -21.76
C GLU A 66 -23.29 -0.92 -20.84
N GLY A 67 -23.20 0.32 -21.35
CA GLY A 67 -22.83 1.49 -20.55
C GLY A 67 -23.80 1.75 -19.40
N ARG A 68 -25.11 1.56 -19.63
CA ARG A 68 -26.12 1.61 -18.56
C ARG A 68 -25.99 0.47 -17.56
N ALA A 69 -25.68 -0.75 -18.02
CA ALA A 69 -25.43 -1.88 -17.12
C ALA A 69 -24.21 -1.62 -16.22
N ARG A 70 -23.11 -1.07 -16.77
CA ARG A 70 -21.93 -0.66 -16.01
C ARG A 70 -22.24 0.43 -14.99
N THR A 71 -23.08 1.40 -15.34
CA THR A 71 -23.49 2.46 -14.41
C THR A 71 -24.30 1.90 -13.24
N LEU A 72 -25.27 1.03 -13.53
CA LEU A 72 -26.06 0.35 -12.50
C LEU A 72 -25.20 -0.54 -11.59
N LEU A 73 -24.18 -1.21 -12.14
CA LEU A 73 -23.24 -2.02 -11.37
C LEU A 73 -22.45 -1.16 -10.36
N ARG A 74 -21.90 -0.01 -10.80
CA ARG A 74 -21.24 0.95 -9.89
C ARG A 74 -22.18 1.49 -8.82
N GLU A 75 -23.45 1.74 -9.16
CA GLU A 75 -24.46 2.16 -8.19
C GLU A 75 -24.79 1.06 -7.17
N ILE A 76 -24.79 -0.21 -7.58
CA ILE A 76 -24.96 -1.37 -6.70
C ILE A 76 -23.78 -1.44 -5.73
N GLU A 77 -22.54 -1.40 -6.22
CA GLU A 77 -21.32 -1.46 -5.41
C GLU A 77 -21.31 -0.34 -4.35
N ALA A 78 -21.52 0.92 -4.77
CA ALA A 78 -21.60 2.04 -3.84
C ALA A 78 -22.75 1.92 -2.81
N GLN A 79 -23.84 1.24 -3.19
CA GLN A 79 -24.97 1.00 -2.29
C GLN A 79 -24.71 -0.16 -1.32
N GLU A 80 -23.96 -1.20 -1.72
CA GLU A 80 -23.49 -2.29 -0.87
C GLU A 80 -22.49 -1.79 0.16
N GLU A 81 -21.53 -0.94 -0.24
CA GLU A 81 -20.62 -0.25 0.69
C GLU A 81 -21.39 0.57 1.72
N ARG A 82 -22.41 1.31 1.27
CA ARG A 82 -23.28 2.09 2.17
C ARG A 82 -24.03 1.20 3.17
N ILE A 83 -24.46 0.01 2.76
CA ILE A 83 -25.12 -0.95 3.66
C ILE A 83 -24.11 -1.48 4.67
N SER A 84 -22.92 -1.90 4.22
CA SER A 84 -21.84 -2.38 5.09
C SER A 84 -21.47 -1.33 6.16
N MET A 85 -21.31 -0.06 5.77
CA MET A 85 -21.05 1.02 6.73
C MET A 85 -22.19 1.18 7.76
N LEU A 86 -23.45 1.07 7.33
CA LEU A 86 -24.60 1.19 8.22
C LEU A 86 -24.77 -0.03 9.15
N GLU A 87 -24.41 -1.23 8.70
CA GLU A 87 -24.38 -2.45 9.50
C GLU A 87 -23.27 -2.36 10.55
N HIS A 88 -22.06 -1.98 10.15
CA HIS A 88 -20.95 -1.76 11.09
C HIS A 88 -21.26 -0.66 12.12
N GLN A 89 -21.94 0.43 11.72
CA GLN A 89 -22.42 1.44 12.68
C GLN A 89 -23.44 0.88 13.67
N LYS A 90 -24.32 -0.04 13.22
CA LYS A 90 -25.32 -0.68 14.08
C LYS A 90 -24.63 -1.63 15.07
N GLU A 91 -23.73 -2.49 14.59
CA GLU A 91 -22.97 -3.44 15.41
C GLU A 91 -22.12 -2.72 16.45
N ARG A 92 -21.38 -1.68 16.07
CA ARG A 92 -20.60 -0.87 17.03
C ARG A 92 -21.46 -0.25 18.11
N LYS A 93 -22.65 0.23 17.75
CA LYS A 93 -23.60 0.79 18.71
C LYS A 93 -24.15 -0.28 19.66
N GLU A 94 -24.38 -1.50 19.18
CA GLU A 94 -24.76 -2.66 20.01
C GLU A 94 -23.63 -3.08 20.95
N LEU A 95 -22.37 -2.96 20.52
CA LEU A 95 -21.17 -3.14 21.34
C LEU A 95 -20.87 -1.96 22.28
N GLY A 96 -21.71 -0.91 22.30
CA GLY A 96 -21.50 0.25 23.16
C GLY A 96 -20.38 1.19 22.71
N LEU A 97 -19.95 1.10 21.45
CA LEU A 97 -18.89 1.91 20.85
C LEU A 97 -19.45 3.06 20.00
N ASN A 98 -18.81 4.22 20.09
CA ASN A 98 -19.06 5.36 19.23
C ASN A 98 -18.42 5.15 17.85
N ASN A 99 -18.72 6.03 16.88
CA ASN A 99 -18.20 5.92 15.51
C ASN A 99 -16.66 6.06 15.41
N GLN A 100 -15.99 6.60 16.42
CA GLN A 100 -14.54 6.87 16.48
C GLN A 100 -13.75 5.81 17.28
N GLY A 101 -14.43 4.83 17.87
CA GLY A 101 -13.81 3.67 18.51
C GLY A 101 -13.74 3.78 20.03
N GLY A 102 -14.21 4.88 20.61
CA GLY A 102 -14.36 5.01 22.05
C GLY A 102 -15.72 4.50 22.53
N LEU A 103 -15.89 4.31 23.83
CA LEU A 103 -17.18 3.92 24.40
C LEU A 103 -18.21 5.06 24.28
N ILE A 104 -19.49 4.71 24.06
CA ILE A 104 -20.61 5.65 24.10
C ILE A 104 -20.83 6.09 25.54
N MET A 105 -20.76 7.40 25.82
CA MET A 105 -21.06 7.96 27.15
C MET A 105 -22.57 8.12 27.31
N SER A 106 -23.27 7.04 27.64
CA SER A 106 -24.71 7.05 27.96
C SER A 106 -25.03 6.11 29.11
N VAL A 107 -26.16 6.33 29.76
CA VAL A 107 -26.64 5.53 30.89
C VAL A 107 -26.78 4.04 30.51
N ASP A 108 -27.26 3.75 29.30
CA ASP A 108 -27.39 2.39 28.77
C ASP A 108 -26.05 1.64 28.64
N ASN A 109 -24.93 2.36 28.56
CA ASN A 109 -23.59 1.80 28.31
C ASN A 109 -22.70 1.73 29.57
N ILE A 110 -23.26 2.07 30.75
CA ILE A 110 -22.51 2.10 32.03
C ILE A 110 -21.80 0.77 32.30
N SER A 111 -22.43 -0.36 31.99
CA SER A 111 -21.86 -1.70 32.23
C SER A 111 -20.56 -1.93 31.45
N MET A 112 -20.51 -1.52 30.18
CA MET A 112 -19.32 -1.65 29.35
C MET A 112 -18.21 -0.70 29.79
N ILE A 113 -18.57 0.53 30.19
CA ILE A 113 -17.62 1.51 30.73
C ILE A 113 -16.94 0.98 32.01
N LYS A 114 -17.71 0.36 32.91
CA LYS A 114 -17.17 -0.27 34.11
C LYS A 114 -16.23 -1.44 33.79
N ALA A 115 -16.64 -2.30 32.87
CA ALA A 115 -15.83 -3.45 32.45
C ALA A 115 -14.47 -3.00 31.86
N GLU A 116 -14.46 -1.96 31.04
CA GLU A 116 -13.23 -1.42 30.44
C GLU A 116 -12.30 -0.79 31.47
N ILE A 117 -12.83 -0.03 32.43
CA ILE A 117 -12.03 0.55 33.52
C ILE A 117 -11.41 -0.57 34.37
N GLU A 118 -12.13 -1.66 34.59
CA GLU A 118 -11.61 -2.81 35.34
C GLU A 118 -10.52 -3.56 34.57
N GLN A 119 -10.69 -3.75 33.24
CA GLN A 119 -9.64 -4.27 32.36
C GLN A 119 -8.39 -3.37 32.35
N ALA A 120 -8.58 -2.05 32.40
CA ALA A 120 -7.47 -1.10 32.48
C ALA A 120 -6.68 -1.23 33.78
N LYS A 121 -7.35 -1.47 34.92
CA LYS A 121 -6.67 -1.75 36.20
C LYS A 121 -5.88 -3.05 36.17
N GLN A 122 -6.34 -4.03 35.40
CA GLN A 122 -5.66 -5.31 35.19
C GLN A 122 -4.52 -5.22 34.15
N GLY A 123 -4.34 -4.08 33.50
CA GLY A 123 -3.30 -3.85 32.49
C GLY A 123 -3.64 -4.33 31.08
N ASN A 124 -4.89 -4.73 30.82
CA ASN A 124 -5.34 -5.35 29.57
C ASN A 124 -6.17 -4.42 28.67
N SER A 125 -6.27 -3.12 29.00
CA SER A 125 -7.07 -2.17 28.21
C SER A 125 -6.34 -1.71 26.95
N MET A 126 -7.10 -1.58 25.86
CA MET A 126 -6.61 -1.00 24.60
C MET A 126 -6.65 0.53 24.56
N TYR A 127 -7.21 1.19 25.58
CA TYR A 127 -7.31 2.65 25.64
C TYR A 127 -6.18 3.27 26.46
N SER A 128 -5.78 4.49 26.08
CA SER A 128 -4.74 5.23 26.80
C SER A 128 -5.16 5.55 28.24
N ALA A 129 -4.18 5.70 29.15
CA ALA A 129 -4.43 6.10 30.53
C ALA A 129 -5.19 7.45 30.65
N ALA A 130 -5.01 8.38 29.70
CA ALA A 130 -5.76 9.63 29.65
C ALA A 130 -7.24 9.40 29.29
N THR A 131 -7.50 8.47 28.38
CA THR A 131 -8.85 8.06 27.98
C THR A 131 -9.58 7.38 29.13
N ILE A 132 -8.90 6.47 29.84
CA ILE A 132 -9.47 5.78 31.01
C ILE A 132 -9.84 6.78 32.12
N ARG A 133 -8.98 7.76 32.43
CA ARG A 133 -9.32 8.83 33.39
C ARG A 133 -10.56 9.64 32.98
N LYS A 134 -10.75 9.86 31.69
CA LYS A 134 -11.96 10.51 31.16
C LYS A 134 -13.19 9.62 31.36
N TYR A 135 -13.07 8.32 31.11
CA TYR A 135 -14.16 7.36 31.36
C TYR A 135 -14.52 7.26 32.84
N GLU A 136 -13.53 7.25 33.74
CA GLU A 136 -13.75 7.26 35.19
C GLU A 136 -14.55 8.51 35.63
N LYS A 137 -14.18 9.70 35.15
CA LYS A 137 -14.91 10.94 35.46
C LYS A 137 -16.34 10.90 34.93
N GLN A 138 -16.52 10.46 33.69
CA GLN A 138 -17.84 10.39 33.04
C GLN A 138 -18.74 9.31 33.65
N LEU A 139 -18.17 8.21 34.16
CA LEU A 139 -18.92 7.15 34.83
C LEU A 139 -19.65 7.69 36.07
N VAL A 140 -18.99 8.52 36.88
CA VAL A 140 -19.59 9.15 38.06
C VAL A 140 -20.80 10.01 37.67
N GLU A 141 -20.63 10.86 36.65
CA GLU A 141 -21.71 11.71 36.13
C GLU A 141 -22.90 10.89 35.60
N LEU A 142 -22.63 9.80 34.86
CA LEU A 142 -23.66 8.90 34.30
C LEU A 142 -24.39 8.09 35.38
N GLU A 143 -23.70 7.66 36.44
CA GLU A 143 -24.31 6.96 37.56
C GLU A 143 -25.23 7.87 38.38
N GLU A 144 -24.82 9.12 38.60
CA GLU A 144 -25.67 10.10 39.25
C GLU A 144 -26.90 10.43 38.40
N LEU A 145 -26.72 10.60 37.09
CA LEU A 145 -27.82 10.81 36.15
C LEU A 145 -28.81 9.64 36.15
N LYS A 146 -28.30 8.39 36.20
CA LYS A 146 -29.13 7.19 36.32
C LYS A 146 -29.95 7.20 37.61
N ARG A 147 -29.33 7.52 38.74
CA ARG A 147 -30.02 7.60 40.04
C ARG A 147 -31.10 8.67 40.07
N ARG A 148 -30.83 9.84 39.47
CA ARG A 148 -31.85 10.89 39.35
C ARG A 148 -33.02 10.40 38.51
N SER A 149 -32.77 9.77 37.35
CA SER A 149 -33.82 9.20 36.49
C SER A 149 -34.69 8.19 37.25
N GLU A 150 -34.05 7.24 37.95
CA GLU A 150 -34.76 6.21 38.73
C GLU A 150 -35.62 6.79 39.87
N ARG A 151 -35.25 7.95 40.43
CA ARG A 151 -36.10 8.65 41.41
C ARG A 151 -37.27 9.34 40.74
N ALA A 152 -37.03 10.03 39.63
CA ALA A 152 -38.08 10.72 38.89
C ALA A 152 -39.12 9.73 38.32
N ASP A 153 -38.67 8.59 37.81
CA ASP A 153 -39.54 7.51 37.33
C ASP A 153 -40.44 6.94 38.44
N LYS A 154 -39.98 6.90 39.70
CA LYS A 154 -40.77 6.45 40.85
C LYS A 154 -41.87 7.43 41.27
N HIS A 155 -41.73 8.70 40.93
CA HIS A 155 -42.66 9.77 41.27
C HIS A 155 -43.47 10.26 40.04
N MET A 156 -43.37 9.56 38.92
CA MET A 156 -44.00 9.96 37.66
C MET A 156 -45.51 9.72 37.68
N ASN A 157 -46.27 10.74 37.28
CA ASN A 157 -47.74 10.69 37.22
C ASN A 157 -48.24 9.71 36.13
N GLU A 158 -49.35 9.01 36.37
CA GLU A 158 -50.01 8.12 35.39
C GLU A 158 -50.33 8.82 34.06
N GLN A 159 -50.70 10.10 34.11
CA GLN A 159 -50.98 10.92 32.93
C GLN A 159 -49.72 11.09 32.04
N ALA A 160 -48.56 11.31 32.67
CA ALA A 160 -47.27 11.39 31.99
C ALA A 160 -46.90 10.05 31.34
N GLN A 161 -47.15 8.94 32.03
CA GLN A 161 -46.89 7.60 31.53
C GLN A 161 -47.73 7.29 30.28
N LYS A 162 -49.02 7.69 30.27
CA LYS A 162 -49.90 7.60 29.08
C LYS A 162 -49.40 8.44 27.89
N MET A 163 -48.80 9.61 28.13
CA MET A 163 -48.23 10.43 27.05
C MET A 163 -46.95 9.84 26.44
N ILE A 164 -46.17 9.11 27.24
CA ILE A 164 -44.99 8.37 26.78
C ILE A 164 -45.43 7.13 25.99
N GLU A 165 -46.40 6.37 26.49
CA GLU A 165 -46.94 5.16 25.83
C GLU A 165 -47.67 5.48 24.52
N SER A 166 -48.40 6.60 24.45
CA SER A 166 -48.99 7.11 23.20
C SER A 166 -47.95 7.65 22.21
N GLY A 167 -46.68 7.76 22.62
CA GLY A 167 -45.57 8.23 21.80
C GLY A 167 -45.60 9.73 21.53
N ARG A 168 -46.41 10.52 22.25
CA ARG A 168 -46.44 11.99 22.16
C ARG A 168 -45.15 12.60 22.73
N LEU A 169 -44.59 11.97 23.75
CA LEU A 169 -43.27 12.26 24.33
C LEU A 169 -42.32 11.08 24.11
N THR A 170 -41.07 11.36 23.72
CA THR A 170 -40.02 10.35 23.46
C THR A 170 -38.78 10.62 24.30
N GLN A 171 -38.41 9.67 25.15
CA GLN A 171 -37.27 9.81 26.04
C GLN A 171 -35.93 9.86 25.29
N TRP A 172 -35.04 10.75 25.71
CA TRP A 172 -33.71 10.86 25.11
C TRP A 172 -32.73 9.85 25.70
N LYS A 173 -32.26 8.90 24.89
CA LYS A 173 -31.33 7.83 25.33
C LYS A 173 -30.00 8.31 25.95
N LYS A 174 -29.53 9.53 25.62
CA LYS A 174 -28.28 10.06 26.19
C LYS A 174 -28.49 10.75 27.54
N ASN A 175 -29.68 11.30 27.77
CA ASN A 175 -30.06 11.90 29.04
C ASN A 175 -31.53 11.55 29.32
N PRO A 176 -31.76 10.52 30.15
CA PRO A 176 -33.10 10.00 30.45
C PRO A 176 -34.08 11.05 30.99
N MET A 177 -33.60 12.19 31.50
CA MET A 177 -34.44 13.27 32.02
C MET A 177 -35.07 14.16 30.97
N ILE A 178 -34.66 14.06 29.70
CA ILE A 178 -35.16 14.92 28.62
C ILE A 178 -36.08 14.11 27.70
N TYR A 179 -37.27 14.64 27.44
CA TYR A 179 -38.30 14.01 26.60
C TYR A 179 -38.67 14.93 25.43
N PHE A 180 -38.50 14.44 24.21
CA PHE A 180 -38.80 15.19 22.99
C PHE A 180 -40.25 15.04 22.56
N VAL A 181 -40.85 16.15 22.13
CA VAL A 181 -42.23 16.20 21.62
C VAL A 181 -42.27 15.69 20.17
N LYS A 182 -43.11 14.69 19.91
CA LYS A 182 -43.27 14.09 18.57
C LYS A 182 -43.82 15.13 17.58
N GLY A 183 -43.20 15.23 16.41
CA GLY A 183 -43.58 16.16 15.34
C GLY A 183 -42.80 17.48 15.33
N TYR A 184 -42.03 17.79 16.37
CA TYR A 184 -41.26 19.03 16.48
C TYR A 184 -39.75 18.77 16.51
N ARG A 185 -38.97 19.65 15.88
CA ARG A 185 -37.51 19.50 15.78
C ARG A 185 -36.83 20.19 16.96
N LYS A 186 -36.24 19.40 17.87
CA LYS A 186 -35.50 19.90 19.05
C LYS A 186 -36.36 20.69 20.05
N LEU A 187 -37.60 20.26 20.27
CA LEU A 187 -38.50 20.76 21.31
C LEU A 187 -38.64 19.68 22.39
N ALA A 188 -38.32 19.99 23.64
CA ALA A 188 -38.35 19.01 24.72
C ALA A 188 -38.87 19.57 26.05
N VAL A 189 -39.28 18.66 26.91
CA VAL A 189 -39.57 18.88 28.32
C VAL A 189 -38.58 18.10 29.18
N GLU A 190 -38.22 18.66 30.33
CA GLU A 190 -37.30 18.07 31.30
C GLU A 190 -38.09 17.54 32.50
N LEU A 191 -37.76 16.33 32.94
CA LEU A 191 -38.37 15.68 34.10
C LEU A 191 -37.58 16.07 35.36
N THR A 192 -38.26 16.66 36.34
CA THR A 192 -37.67 17.05 37.62
C THR A 192 -37.60 15.85 38.58
N GLU A 193 -36.80 15.98 39.64
CA GLU A 193 -36.67 14.92 40.67
C GLU A 193 -37.97 14.65 41.44
N SER A 194 -38.92 15.60 41.43
CA SER A 194 -40.27 15.48 41.99
C SER A 194 -41.26 14.73 41.08
N GLY A 195 -40.86 14.31 39.88
CA GLY A 195 -41.72 13.59 38.93
C GLY A 195 -42.61 14.47 38.05
N THR A 196 -42.34 15.77 38.00
CA THR A 196 -43.09 16.76 37.19
C THR A 196 -42.29 17.18 35.96
N PHE A 197 -42.98 17.55 34.87
CA PHE A 197 -42.32 18.06 33.66
C PHE A 197 -42.23 19.58 33.65
N GLU A 198 -41.10 20.09 33.20
CA GLU A 198 -40.84 21.51 32.98
C GLU A 198 -40.33 21.76 31.55
N PRO A 199 -40.47 22.99 31.01
CA PRO A 199 -39.85 23.33 29.72
C PRO A 199 -38.33 23.08 29.74
N SER A 200 -37.79 22.38 28.74
CA SER A 200 -36.34 22.17 28.66
C SER A 200 -35.61 23.49 28.45
N GLN A 201 -34.60 23.78 29.27
CA GLN A 201 -33.77 24.97 29.07
C GLN A 201 -32.91 24.88 27.81
N ARG A 202 -32.43 23.66 27.49
CA ARG A 202 -31.55 23.42 26.33
C ARG A 202 -32.31 23.32 25.01
N TYR A 203 -33.55 22.84 25.05
CA TYR A 203 -34.42 22.60 23.89
C TYR A 203 -35.75 23.35 24.03
N ALA A 204 -35.66 24.62 24.42
CA ALA A 204 -36.80 25.50 24.66
C ALA A 204 -37.55 25.85 23.36
N ALA A 205 -38.85 26.16 23.51
CA ALA A 205 -39.71 26.64 22.44
C ALA A 205 -39.23 28.00 21.91
N LYS A 206 -39.09 28.13 20.59
CA LYS A 206 -38.61 29.37 19.95
C LYS A 206 -39.69 30.11 19.20
N THR A 207 -40.77 29.43 18.86
CA THR A 207 -41.91 30.00 18.12
C THR A 207 -43.17 29.98 18.98
N GLU A 208 -44.11 30.90 18.71
CA GLU A 208 -45.40 30.95 19.41
C GLU A 208 -46.19 29.65 19.30
N ALA A 209 -46.10 28.97 18.14
CA ALA A 209 -46.70 27.65 17.94
C ALA A 209 -46.08 26.57 18.83
N GLU A 210 -44.75 26.56 19.00
CA GLU A 210 -44.06 25.62 19.90
C GLU A 210 -44.35 25.93 21.38
N GLN A 211 -44.50 27.21 21.73
CA GLN A 211 -44.85 27.64 23.08
C GLN A 211 -46.26 27.17 23.45
N SER A 212 -47.23 27.30 22.53
CA SER A 212 -48.59 26.77 22.72
C SER A 212 -48.59 25.26 22.96
N VAL A 213 -47.78 24.52 22.19
CA VAL A 213 -47.72 23.05 22.31
C VAL A 213 -47.10 22.62 23.64
N ILE A 214 -46.05 23.30 24.12
CA ILE A 214 -45.48 23.02 25.44
C ILE A 214 -46.48 23.39 26.54
N SER A 215 -47.17 24.54 26.44
CA SER A 215 -48.18 24.91 27.44
C SER A 215 -49.34 23.92 27.47
N ASP A 216 -49.78 23.40 26.32
CA ASP A 216 -50.85 22.41 26.23
C ASP A 216 -50.44 21.09 26.89
N ILE A 217 -49.22 20.61 26.62
CA ILE A 217 -48.67 19.40 27.24
C ILE A 217 -48.54 19.58 28.76
N LEU A 218 -48.01 20.72 29.23
CA LEU A 218 -47.86 21.01 30.65
C LEU A 218 -49.20 21.20 31.36
N ASN A 219 -50.24 21.69 30.67
CA ASN A 219 -51.58 21.83 31.23
C ASN A 219 -52.35 20.49 31.27
N GLU A 220 -52.21 19.63 30.25
CA GLU A 220 -52.74 18.25 30.27
C GLU A 220 -52.14 17.42 31.44
N LEU A 221 -50.92 17.74 31.87
CA LEU A 221 -50.22 17.10 32.99
C LEU A 221 -50.62 17.63 34.39
N LYS A 222 -51.39 18.74 34.46
CA LYS A 222 -51.80 19.38 35.73
C LYS A 222 -53.16 18.93 36.27
N PHE A 223 -53.94 18.16 35.52
CA PHE A 223 -55.23 17.64 35.97
C PHE A 223 -55.06 16.34 36.76
N ASP A 224 -54.78 16.48 38.06
CA ASP A 224 -55.32 15.69 39.17
C ASP A 224 -54.40 15.85 40.39
N THR A 225 -54.79 16.71 41.33
CA THR A 225 -54.87 16.41 42.78
C THR A 225 -55.32 17.63 43.58
N GLU A 226 -56.18 17.35 44.55
CA GLU A 226 -56.83 18.27 45.50
C GLU A 226 -55.86 18.97 46.47
N GLU A 227 -56.35 20.06 47.05
CA GLU A 227 -55.70 21.00 47.97
C GLU A 227 -55.05 20.37 49.23
N ILE A 228 -53.83 20.80 49.55
CA ILE A 228 -53.28 20.85 50.92
C ILE A 228 -52.68 22.27 51.12
N PRO A 229 -52.89 22.91 52.29
CA PRO A 229 -53.01 24.37 52.36
C PRO A 229 -51.69 25.14 52.53
N ASN A 230 -51.76 26.41 52.10
CA ASN A 230 -50.79 27.48 52.32
C ASN A 230 -50.18 27.49 53.73
N ALA A 231 -48.86 27.30 53.81
CA ALA A 231 -48.03 27.93 54.81
C ALA A 231 -46.71 28.40 54.18
N THR A 232 -46.59 29.74 54.10
CA THR A 232 -45.35 30.53 53.94
C THR A 232 -44.55 30.40 52.64
N ARG A 233 -45.07 31.10 51.63
CA ARG A 233 -44.28 32.04 50.81
C ARG A 233 -43.35 32.85 51.72
N GLU A 234 -42.06 32.53 51.71
CA GLU A 234 -40.96 33.46 52.06
C GLU A 234 -39.55 32.88 51.83
N GLN A 235 -39.39 31.64 51.35
CA GLN A 235 -38.07 31.01 51.21
C GLN A 235 -37.58 30.77 49.75
N GLU A 236 -38.39 31.02 48.72
CA GLU A 236 -37.99 30.82 47.32
C GLU A 236 -37.49 32.08 46.58
N ALA A 237 -37.46 33.25 47.23
CA ALA A 237 -36.94 34.49 46.63
C ALA A 237 -35.41 34.67 46.78
N ALA A 238 -34.70 33.76 47.46
CA ALA A 238 -33.34 34.00 47.94
C ALA A 238 -32.20 33.44 47.04
N LEU A 239 -32.51 32.81 45.90
CA LEU A 239 -31.49 32.15 45.07
C LEU A 239 -31.05 32.93 43.82
N ASN A 240 -31.72 34.04 43.49
CA ASN A 240 -31.38 34.86 42.31
C ASN A 240 -30.81 36.24 42.64
N HIS A 241 -30.56 36.54 43.92
CA HIS A 241 -30.02 37.83 44.36
C HIS A 241 -29.03 37.61 45.51
N PHE A 242 -27.74 37.82 45.26
CA PHE A 242 -26.69 37.68 46.27
C PHE A 242 -25.62 38.76 46.13
N TYR A 243 -24.90 39.02 47.22
CA TYR A 243 -23.79 39.97 47.24
C TYR A 243 -22.47 39.20 47.21
N ARG A 244 -21.47 39.71 46.50
CA ARG A 244 -20.13 39.13 46.44
C ARG A 244 -19.11 40.16 46.92
N VAL A 245 -18.15 39.74 47.74
CA VAL A 245 -17.03 40.60 48.12
C VAL A 245 -16.09 40.74 46.93
N GLU A 246 -15.90 41.95 46.44
CA GLU A 246 -14.92 42.25 45.39
C GLU A 246 -13.51 42.32 45.98
N PHE A 247 -13.34 43.01 47.11
CA PHE A 247 -12.06 43.18 47.78
C PHE A 247 -12.23 43.73 49.20
N ASN A 248 -11.28 43.45 50.10
CA ASN A 248 -11.19 44.10 51.41
C ASN A 248 -9.77 44.61 51.70
N GLU A 249 -9.64 45.82 52.27
CA GLU A 249 -8.33 46.38 52.62
C GLU A 249 -7.71 45.62 53.81
N GLY A 250 -6.52 45.05 53.61
CA GLY A 250 -5.83 44.24 54.60
C GLY A 250 -5.11 45.07 55.66
N SER A 251 -5.45 44.86 56.93
CA SER A 251 -4.49 44.98 58.03
C SER A 251 -4.22 43.58 58.60
N GLU A 252 -3.08 43.39 59.27
CA GLU A 252 -2.43 42.09 59.58
C GLU A 252 -3.30 41.02 60.28
N ASN A 253 -4.52 41.36 60.71
CA ASN A 253 -5.41 40.48 61.48
C ASN A 253 -6.73 40.09 60.77
N ILE A 254 -6.96 40.46 59.50
CA ILE A 254 -8.19 40.09 58.77
C ILE A 254 -7.86 39.24 57.53
N ARG A 255 -8.59 38.12 57.39
CA ARG A 255 -8.55 37.22 56.23
C ARG A 255 -8.99 37.96 54.94
N ASN A 256 -8.42 37.59 53.79
CA ASN A 256 -8.93 38.08 52.50
C ASN A 256 -10.25 37.35 52.17
N PHE A 257 -11.31 38.12 51.96
CA PHE A 257 -12.67 37.64 51.66
C PHE A 257 -13.05 37.84 50.19
N GLU A 258 -12.13 38.29 49.33
CA GLU A 258 -12.34 38.44 47.89
C GLU A 258 -12.94 37.17 47.27
N GLY A 259 -14.10 37.34 46.66
CA GLY A 259 -14.85 36.31 45.97
C GLY A 259 -15.91 35.57 46.80
N GLU A 260 -16.00 35.78 48.11
CA GLU A 260 -17.00 35.14 48.96
C GLU A 260 -18.42 35.72 48.77
N ILE A 261 -19.43 34.85 48.89
CA ILE A 261 -20.85 35.20 48.70
C ILE A 261 -21.47 35.54 50.06
N VAL A 262 -22.08 36.71 50.14
CA VAL A 262 -22.77 37.26 51.31
C VAL A 262 -24.27 37.25 51.06
N SER A 263 -25.03 36.62 51.96
CA SER A 263 -26.48 36.53 51.88
C SER A 263 -27.16 37.87 52.18
N GLN A 264 -28.38 38.07 51.66
CA GLN A 264 -29.16 39.30 51.85
C GLN A 264 -29.35 39.72 53.32
N PRO A 265 -29.69 38.80 54.26
CA PRO A 265 -29.84 39.17 55.67
C PRO A 265 -28.53 39.65 56.31
N LEU A 266 -27.42 39.06 55.88
CA LEU A 266 -26.09 39.33 56.44
C LEU A 266 -25.56 40.69 55.98
N ILE A 267 -25.76 41.06 54.71
CA ILE A 267 -25.36 42.38 54.22
C ILE A 267 -26.21 43.51 54.85
N GLU A 268 -27.49 43.27 55.16
CA GLU A 268 -28.32 44.24 55.88
C GLU A 268 -27.85 44.45 57.32
N GLU A 269 -27.39 43.39 57.98
CA GLU A 269 -26.79 43.48 59.31
C GLU A 269 -25.45 44.23 59.28
N ILE A 270 -24.64 44.02 58.25
CA ILE A 270 -23.37 44.75 58.04
C ILE A 270 -23.62 46.22 57.70
N LYS A 271 -24.62 46.54 56.85
CA LYS A 271 -25.01 47.93 56.53
C LYS A 271 -25.45 48.72 57.78
N ARG A 272 -26.01 48.06 58.81
CA ARG A 272 -26.35 48.74 60.08
C ARG A 272 -25.14 49.13 60.92
N LEU A 273 -23.99 48.52 60.65
CA LEU A 273 -22.72 48.77 61.33
C LEU A 273 -21.85 49.81 60.62
N ASP A 274 -22.24 50.24 59.41
CA ASP A 274 -21.58 51.27 58.62
C ASP A 274 -21.83 52.67 59.23
N ARG A 275 -20.95 53.10 60.12
CA ARG A 275 -20.98 54.43 60.73
C ARG A 275 -19.66 55.17 60.48
N PRO A 276 -19.69 56.38 59.92
CA PRO A 276 -18.47 57.17 59.76
C PRO A 276 -17.99 57.67 61.13
N MET A 277 -16.87 57.14 61.63
CA MET A 277 -16.16 57.66 62.81
C MET A 277 -14.64 57.72 62.55
N GLU A 278 -13.96 58.66 63.20
CA GLU A 278 -12.65 59.20 62.77
C GLU A 278 -11.42 58.29 62.94
N SER A 279 -11.52 57.07 63.47
CA SER A 279 -10.32 56.22 63.66
C SER A 279 -10.61 54.71 63.73
N GLY A 280 -10.11 53.94 62.73
CA GLY A 280 -9.88 52.49 62.84
C GLY A 280 -10.89 51.54 62.17
N TYR A 281 -11.37 51.84 60.95
CA TYR A 281 -12.32 50.99 60.22
C TYR A 281 -11.67 50.10 59.16
N TYR A 282 -12.31 48.97 58.84
CA TYR A 282 -11.93 48.08 57.74
C TYR A 282 -12.82 48.32 56.52
N LYS A 283 -12.21 48.51 55.34
CA LYS A 283 -12.96 48.80 54.12
C LYS A 283 -13.30 47.53 53.36
N PHE A 284 -14.58 47.33 53.07
CA PHE A 284 -15.08 46.23 52.25
C PHE A 284 -15.80 46.77 51.02
N TYR A 285 -15.53 46.15 49.87
CA TYR A 285 -16.18 46.46 48.60
C TYR A 285 -17.06 45.27 48.19
N PHE A 286 -18.33 45.54 47.91
CA PHE A 286 -19.33 44.52 47.57
C PHE A 286 -19.93 44.78 46.19
N GLN A 287 -20.23 43.70 45.47
CA GLN A 287 -20.99 43.70 44.22
C GLN A 287 -22.33 42.99 44.44
N GLU A 288 -23.42 43.66 44.09
CA GLU A 288 -24.77 43.08 44.06
C GLU A 288 -24.98 42.38 42.72
N ILE A 289 -25.25 41.07 42.76
CA ILE A 289 -25.48 40.27 41.57
C ILE A 289 -26.93 39.77 41.59
N LYS A 290 -27.72 40.17 40.60
CA LYS A 290 -29.06 39.62 40.34
C LYS A 290 -29.09 38.97 38.98
N ASP A 291 -29.63 37.76 38.93
CA ASP A 291 -29.80 37.00 37.68
C ASP A 291 -28.50 36.87 36.83
N GLY A 292 -27.34 36.90 37.48
CA GLY A 292 -26.02 36.76 36.84
C GLY A 292 -25.35 38.05 36.35
N GLU A 293 -25.98 39.21 36.52
CA GLU A 293 -25.41 40.52 36.17
C GLU A 293 -25.10 41.37 37.42
N ILE A 294 -24.03 42.17 37.36
CA ILE A 294 -23.68 43.12 38.43
C ILE A 294 -24.63 44.31 38.33
N VAL A 295 -25.50 44.46 39.32
CA VAL A 295 -26.54 45.49 39.34
C VAL A 295 -26.10 46.72 40.13
N ASP A 296 -25.27 46.53 41.16
CA ASP A 296 -24.77 47.61 42.01
C ASP A 296 -23.40 47.26 42.62
N ALA A 297 -22.61 48.27 42.99
CA ALA A 297 -21.35 48.10 43.69
C ALA A 297 -21.18 49.20 44.74
N PHE A 298 -20.95 48.82 45.99
CA PHE A 298 -20.87 49.78 47.10
C PHE A 298 -19.78 49.38 48.11
N ARG A 299 -19.29 50.39 48.83
CA ARG A 299 -18.28 50.26 49.88
C ARG A 299 -18.96 50.37 51.25
N LEU A 300 -18.54 49.54 52.20
CA LEU A 300 -18.88 49.67 53.62
C LEU A 300 -17.62 49.75 54.48
N ASP A 301 -17.66 50.60 55.49
CA ASP A 301 -16.59 50.74 56.48
C ASP A 301 -17.02 50.05 57.78
N VAL A 302 -16.47 48.86 58.04
CA VAL A 302 -16.91 47.97 59.12
C VAL A 302 -15.85 47.90 60.21
N GLY A 303 -16.19 48.28 61.44
CA GLY A 303 -15.32 48.13 62.62
C GLY A 303 -15.37 49.34 63.57
N ASP A 304 -15.09 49.09 64.84
CA ASP A 304 -15.07 50.08 65.92
C ASP A 304 -13.64 50.45 66.40
N GLY A 305 -12.61 49.83 65.82
CA GLY A 305 -11.22 50.00 66.24
C GLY A 305 -10.87 49.37 67.60
N VAL A 306 -11.79 48.68 68.28
CA VAL A 306 -11.62 48.17 69.66
C VAL A 306 -11.90 46.67 69.84
N ASN A 307 -12.01 45.91 68.75
CA ASN A 307 -12.21 44.45 68.74
C ASN A 307 -13.54 43.97 69.40
N SER A 308 -14.55 44.83 69.59
CA SER A 308 -15.82 44.38 70.20
C SER A 308 -16.67 43.47 69.29
N ASN A 309 -16.37 43.44 67.98
CA ASN A 309 -17.18 42.75 66.97
C ASN A 309 -16.55 41.45 66.45
N GLN A 310 -15.56 40.90 67.16
CA GLN A 310 -14.82 39.69 66.76
C GLN A 310 -15.72 38.45 66.59
N ASP A 311 -16.84 38.40 67.31
CA ASP A 311 -17.81 37.30 67.23
C ASP A 311 -18.62 37.30 65.94
N TYR A 312 -18.85 38.47 65.31
CA TYR A 312 -19.54 38.54 64.02
C TYR A 312 -18.67 38.00 62.87
N TYR A 313 -17.35 38.24 62.92
CA TYR A 313 -16.40 37.70 61.95
C TYR A 313 -16.23 36.18 62.08
N LYS A 314 -16.26 35.63 63.29
CA LYS A 314 -16.29 34.17 63.50
C LYS A 314 -17.58 33.53 62.99
N LYS A 315 -18.70 34.26 63.03
CA LYS A 315 -19.99 33.81 62.49
C LYS A 315 -19.99 33.74 60.97
N LEU A 316 -19.37 34.73 60.30
CA LEU A 316 -19.07 34.69 58.86
C LEU A 316 -18.17 33.49 58.49
N GLU A 317 -17.14 33.21 59.29
CA GLU A 317 -16.22 32.08 59.06
C GLU A 317 -16.91 30.71 59.19
N SER A 318 -17.93 30.59 60.06
CA SER A 318 -18.70 29.36 60.23
C SER A 318 -19.67 29.04 59.08
N LEU A 319 -20.10 30.05 58.33
CA LEU A 319 -21.04 29.91 57.21
C LEU A 319 -20.33 29.69 55.85
N ALA A 320 -19.01 29.91 55.78
CA ALA A 320 -18.23 29.90 54.53
C ALA A 320 -17.47 28.58 54.25
N VAL A 321 -17.58 27.53 55.10
CA VAL A 321 -16.73 26.32 54.98
C VAL A 321 -17.54 25.05 54.77
N GLN A 322 -17.77 24.67 53.51
CA GLN A 322 -17.67 23.27 53.07
C GLN A 322 -17.00 23.20 51.68
N ASP A 323 -16.09 22.22 51.56
CA ASP A 323 -15.32 21.77 50.39
C ASP A 323 -14.06 22.55 49.96
N LYS A 324 -12.92 22.14 50.55
CA LYS A 324 -11.57 22.26 49.98
C LYS A 324 -11.04 20.90 49.55
N ALA A 325 -10.56 20.78 48.30
CA ALA A 325 -9.28 20.14 47.99
C ALA A 325 -8.74 20.49 46.58
N ASN A 326 -7.65 21.26 46.59
CA ASN A 326 -6.49 21.30 45.68
C ASN A 326 -6.56 22.06 44.34
N ALA A 327 -6.10 23.32 44.40
CA ALA A 327 -5.51 24.07 43.27
C ALA A 327 -3.97 24.02 43.33
N VAL A 328 -3.39 23.93 42.13
CA VAL A 328 -1.96 24.06 41.79
C VAL A 328 -1.59 25.55 41.74
N THR A 329 -0.44 25.90 42.33
CA THR A 329 0.16 27.24 42.26
C THR A 329 0.86 27.47 40.92
N ASN A 330 0.67 28.67 40.34
CA ASN A 330 1.54 29.24 39.31
C ASN A 330 1.59 30.76 39.49
N GLU A 331 2.69 31.27 40.04
CA GLU A 331 3.06 32.67 40.00
C GLU A 331 3.87 32.98 38.74
N ARG A 332 3.66 34.17 38.17
CA ARG A 332 4.62 34.87 37.28
C ARG A 332 4.82 36.29 37.82
N PRO A 333 6.05 36.74 38.08
CA PRO A 333 6.34 38.14 38.35
C PRO A 333 6.57 38.96 37.07
N LYS A 334 6.25 40.25 37.18
CA LYS A 334 6.44 41.34 36.21
C LYS A 334 7.92 41.74 36.12
N GLU A 335 8.36 42.24 34.96
CA GLU A 335 9.59 43.03 34.82
C GLU A 335 9.27 44.43 34.30
N ALA A 336 9.94 45.41 34.92
CA ALA A 336 9.94 46.83 34.56
C ALA A 336 11.19 47.18 33.74
N VAL A 337 11.06 48.25 32.97
CA VAL A 337 12.03 48.83 32.03
C VAL A 337 13.03 49.74 32.77
N ASN A 338 14.34 49.67 32.45
CA ASN A 338 15.09 50.86 31.95
C ASN A 338 16.52 50.62 31.40
N SER A 339 16.73 51.20 30.22
CA SER A 339 17.88 51.90 29.61
C SER A 339 19.35 51.67 30.04
N GLY A 340 20.24 51.55 29.03
CA GLY A 340 21.55 52.23 29.04
C GLY A 340 22.80 51.48 28.52
N LYS A 341 23.04 51.56 27.21
CA LYS A 341 24.32 51.52 26.43
C LYS A 341 25.47 50.54 26.77
N ASN A 342 25.73 49.70 25.74
CA ASN A 342 27.00 49.29 25.12
C ASN A 342 28.14 48.69 25.97
N ASP A 343 28.27 47.36 25.86
CA ASP A 343 29.47 46.72 25.28
C ASP A 343 29.11 45.29 24.84
N ALA A 344 29.17 45.03 23.53
CA ALA A 344 28.62 43.83 22.90
C ALA A 344 29.55 42.61 23.06
N VAL A 345 29.59 42.05 24.26
CA VAL A 345 29.91 40.63 24.47
C VAL A 345 28.59 39.87 24.30
N LYS A 346 28.44 39.08 23.23
CA LYS A 346 27.24 38.25 22.97
C LYS A 346 26.94 37.36 24.18
N LYS A 347 26.02 37.80 25.05
CA LYS A 347 25.48 37.03 26.18
C LYS A 347 24.80 35.77 25.60
N ARG A 348 25.17 34.59 26.12
CA ARG A 348 24.50 33.32 25.74
C ARG A 348 23.05 33.39 26.21
N LYS A 349 22.09 33.15 25.31
CA LYS A 349 20.65 33.10 25.60
C LYS A 349 20.36 32.12 26.74
N SER A 350 19.37 32.45 27.57
CA SER A 350 18.93 31.59 28.68
C SER A 350 18.27 30.31 28.14
N ALA A 351 18.29 29.22 28.93
CA ALA A 351 17.63 27.97 28.57
C ALA A 351 16.12 28.13 28.33
N ASP A 352 15.47 29.04 29.07
CA ASP A 352 14.04 29.32 28.92
C ASP A 352 13.73 30.14 27.66
N GLU A 353 14.64 31.03 27.25
CA GLU A 353 14.52 31.77 25.98
C GLU A 353 14.67 30.84 24.79
N LEU A 354 15.66 29.94 24.83
CA LEU A 354 15.87 28.91 23.80
C LEU A 354 14.68 27.96 23.70
N LYS A 355 14.04 27.62 24.82
CA LYS A 355 12.82 26.80 24.84
C LYS A 355 11.66 27.53 24.18
N LYS A 356 11.40 28.79 24.55
CA LYS A 356 10.35 29.61 23.92
C LYS A 356 10.56 29.79 22.41
N GLU A 357 11.79 30.01 21.96
CA GLU A 357 12.10 30.08 20.51
C GLU A 357 11.83 28.76 19.79
N THR A 358 12.13 27.64 20.45
CA THR A 358 11.88 26.31 19.88
C THR A 358 10.37 26.01 19.80
N ASP A 359 9.62 26.36 20.85
CA ASP A 359 8.16 26.19 20.89
C ASP A 359 7.47 27.07 19.83
N GLN A 360 7.95 28.30 19.62
CA GLN A 360 7.44 29.18 18.57
C GLN A 360 7.69 28.61 17.16
N LEU A 361 8.91 28.12 16.88
CA LEU A 361 9.21 27.49 15.58
C LEU A 361 8.32 26.26 15.33
N VAL A 362 8.03 25.46 16.36
CA VAL A 362 7.10 24.33 16.22
C VAL A 362 5.70 24.82 15.85
N LYS A 363 5.23 25.90 16.47
CA LYS A 363 3.93 26.50 16.17
C LYS A 363 3.87 27.03 14.73
N ASP A 364 4.88 27.79 14.31
CA ASP A 364 4.98 28.36 12.96
C ASP A 364 4.99 27.25 11.90
N ALA A 365 5.71 26.15 12.15
CA ALA A 365 5.72 24.99 11.27
C ALA A 365 4.33 24.35 11.12
N MET A 366 3.62 24.18 12.24
CA MET A 366 2.29 23.58 12.24
C MET A 366 1.26 24.48 11.55
N GLU A 367 1.35 25.79 11.72
CA GLU A 367 0.47 26.75 11.07
C GLU A 367 0.68 26.77 9.56
N ASN A 368 1.94 26.76 9.10
CA ASN A 368 2.26 26.67 7.68
C ASN A 368 1.70 25.37 7.05
N ILE A 369 1.88 24.21 7.68
CA ILE A 369 1.34 22.94 7.16
C ILE A 369 -0.19 22.99 7.04
N LYS A 370 -0.87 23.57 8.05
CA LYS A 370 -2.33 23.66 8.06
C LYS A 370 -2.87 24.51 6.92
N ASN A 371 -2.18 25.60 6.57
CA ASN A 371 -2.61 26.49 5.50
C ASN A 371 -2.59 25.81 4.11
N HIS A 372 -1.81 24.73 3.93
CA HIS A 372 -1.75 24.00 2.66
C HIS A 372 -2.86 22.93 2.51
N PHE A 373 -3.77 22.75 3.48
CA PHE A 373 -4.75 21.65 3.48
C PHE A 373 -6.11 22.00 2.85
N ASP A 374 -6.29 23.24 2.45
CA ASP A 374 -7.55 23.76 1.94
C ASP A 374 -7.63 23.69 0.40
N ASP A 375 -6.50 23.83 -0.29
CA ASP A 375 -6.40 23.82 -1.75
C ASP A 375 -5.52 22.65 -2.24
N PRO A 376 -5.97 21.82 -3.21
CA PRO A 376 -5.16 20.74 -3.79
C PRO A 376 -3.82 21.21 -4.37
N GLU A 377 -3.78 22.40 -4.96
CA GLU A 377 -2.56 22.98 -5.52
C GLU A 377 -1.53 23.30 -4.42
N ASP A 378 -1.99 23.78 -3.26
CA ASP A 378 -1.12 24.06 -2.12
C ASP A 378 -0.55 22.75 -1.55
N VAL A 379 -1.36 21.68 -1.47
CA VAL A 379 -0.88 20.35 -1.07
C VAL A 379 0.23 19.86 -2.00
N LEU A 380 0.07 20.05 -3.31
CA LEU A 380 1.06 19.68 -4.32
C LEU A 380 2.31 20.56 -4.26
N GLU A 381 2.20 21.85 -3.91
CA GLU A 381 3.34 22.71 -3.68
C GLU A 381 4.18 22.21 -2.48
N LEU A 382 3.51 21.89 -1.36
CA LEU A 382 4.16 21.29 -0.20
C LEU A 382 4.80 19.94 -0.56
N GLY A 383 4.12 19.10 -1.35
CA GLY A 383 4.64 17.82 -1.86
C GLY A 383 5.89 18.00 -2.73
N ALA A 384 5.89 18.97 -3.64
CA ALA A 384 7.05 19.30 -4.47
C ALA A 384 8.25 19.76 -3.62
N PHE A 385 7.99 20.47 -2.52
CA PHE A 385 9.03 20.84 -1.57
C PHE A 385 9.50 19.65 -0.74
N MET A 386 8.60 18.73 -0.38
CA MET A 386 8.91 17.46 0.30
C MET A 386 9.81 16.56 -0.52
N SER A 387 9.69 16.55 -1.86
CA SER A 387 10.55 15.76 -2.75
C SER A 387 12.00 16.25 -2.72
N LYS A 388 12.21 17.57 -2.63
CA LYS A 388 13.54 18.19 -2.51
C LYS A 388 14.17 17.92 -1.15
N PHE A 389 13.40 17.99 -0.07
CA PHE A 389 13.86 17.80 1.30
C PHE A 389 13.38 16.47 1.91
N TYR A 390 13.44 15.38 1.14
CA TYR A 390 12.92 14.06 1.53
C TYR A 390 13.54 13.51 2.84
N ASN A 391 14.81 13.84 3.11
CA ASN A 391 15.53 13.45 4.31
C ASN A 391 15.27 14.31 5.56
N TYR A 392 14.49 15.41 5.46
CA TYR A 392 14.04 16.21 6.59
C TYR A 392 12.64 15.79 7.05
N SER A 393 12.33 16.00 8.33
CA SER A 393 10.96 15.80 8.85
C SER A 393 9.98 16.79 8.21
N LEU A 394 8.67 16.48 8.24
CA LEU A 394 7.63 17.36 7.71
C LEU A 394 7.72 18.78 8.31
N LYS A 395 7.91 18.86 9.64
CA LYS A 395 8.07 20.14 10.35
C LYS A 395 9.28 20.94 9.88
N ASN A 396 10.43 20.29 9.70
CA ASN A 396 11.62 20.98 9.20
C ASN A 396 11.46 21.39 7.73
N THR A 397 10.80 20.56 6.94
CA THR A 397 10.47 20.85 5.54
C THR A 397 9.62 22.12 5.45
N ALA A 398 8.51 22.19 6.19
CA ALA A 398 7.66 23.37 6.27
C ALA A 398 8.39 24.61 6.81
N LEU A 399 9.27 24.44 7.83
CA LEU A 399 10.09 25.54 8.35
C LEU A 399 11.05 26.12 7.31
N ILE A 400 11.67 25.27 6.49
CA ILE A 400 12.57 25.72 5.44
C ILE A 400 11.76 26.43 4.36
N GLN A 401 10.63 25.87 3.91
CA GLN A 401 9.76 26.48 2.91
C GLN A 401 9.28 27.87 3.36
N ASN A 402 8.82 28.00 4.61
CA ASN A 402 8.33 29.27 5.15
C ASN A 402 9.43 30.37 5.21
N GLN A 403 10.67 29.98 5.52
CA GLN A 403 11.79 30.92 5.64
C GLN A 403 12.45 31.22 4.29
N LEU A 404 12.43 30.27 3.36
CA LEU A 404 13.00 30.37 2.03
C LEU A 404 12.25 29.45 1.05
N PRO A 405 11.17 29.94 0.39
CA PRO A 405 10.34 29.13 -0.50
C PRO A 405 11.09 28.50 -1.68
N HIS A 406 12.16 29.15 -2.15
CA HIS A 406 12.98 28.69 -3.26
C HIS A 406 14.24 27.92 -2.83
N ALA A 407 14.26 27.38 -1.61
CA ALA A 407 15.40 26.58 -1.13
C ALA A 407 15.58 25.31 -1.98
N HIS A 408 16.83 24.96 -2.31
CA HIS A 408 17.14 23.78 -3.11
C HIS A 408 17.88 22.72 -2.28
N ALA A 409 18.90 23.12 -1.53
CA ALA A 409 19.74 22.22 -0.75
C ALA A 409 20.28 22.91 0.50
N VAL A 410 19.92 22.39 1.67
CA VAL A 410 20.24 23.04 2.95
C VAL A 410 21.24 22.21 3.74
N ALA A 411 22.26 22.87 4.30
CA ALA A 411 23.23 22.24 5.19
C ALA A 411 23.76 23.21 6.26
N GLY A 412 24.40 22.66 7.29
CA GLY A 412 25.10 23.47 8.29
C GLY A 412 26.39 24.09 7.74
N ALA A 413 26.77 25.25 8.28
CA ALA A 413 27.97 25.99 7.85
C ALA A 413 29.27 25.15 7.86
N LYS A 414 29.40 24.21 8.80
CA LYS A 414 30.55 23.29 8.90
C LYS A 414 30.65 22.40 7.66
N LYS A 415 29.52 21.87 7.18
CA LYS A 415 29.46 20.95 6.04
C LYS A 415 29.85 21.65 4.73
N PHE A 416 29.37 22.89 4.50
CA PHE A 416 29.81 23.70 3.37
C PHE A 416 31.31 24.00 3.43
N LYS A 417 31.82 24.35 4.62
CA LYS A 417 33.25 24.63 4.81
C LYS A 417 34.12 23.41 4.54
N GLU A 418 33.70 22.23 5.00
CA GLU A 418 34.40 20.95 4.76
C GLU A 418 34.41 20.58 3.27
N ALA A 419 33.34 20.90 2.54
CA ALA A 419 33.26 20.76 1.09
C ALA A 419 33.98 21.87 0.29
N GLY A 420 34.63 22.83 0.95
CA GLY A 420 35.40 23.91 0.32
C GLY A 420 34.61 25.19 -0.01
N PHE A 421 33.38 25.33 0.46
CA PHE A 421 32.50 26.47 0.16
C PHE A 421 32.26 27.36 1.38
N PHE A 422 32.06 28.66 1.12
CA PHE A 422 31.83 29.66 2.16
C PHE A 422 30.47 30.31 2.00
N ILE A 423 29.87 30.72 3.12
CA ILE A 423 28.61 31.47 3.14
C ILE A 423 28.89 32.92 2.71
N ARG A 424 28.06 33.45 1.81
CA ARG A 424 28.19 34.84 1.34
C ARG A 424 27.93 35.81 2.49
N LYS A 425 28.67 36.92 2.50
CA LYS A 425 28.61 37.91 3.58
C LYS A 425 27.25 38.61 3.59
N GLY A 426 26.50 38.51 4.69
CA GLY A 426 25.20 39.16 4.88
C GLY A 426 23.98 38.24 4.80
N GLU A 427 24.18 36.96 4.43
CA GLU A 427 23.10 35.99 4.30
C GLU A 427 22.47 35.60 5.65
N LYS A 428 21.13 35.45 5.65
CA LYS A 428 20.35 35.07 6.84
C LYS A 428 20.29 33.56 6.97
N ALA A 429 20.54 33.05 8.18
CA ALA A 429 20.45 31.62 8.47
C ALA A 429 19.00 31.15 8.60
N ILE A 430 18.68 30.00 8.00
CA ILE A 430 17.42 29.27 8.16
C ILE A 430 17.48 28.49 9.47
N ARG A 431 16.40 28.50 10.26
CA ARG A 431 16.31 27.79 11.55
C ARG A 431 15.58 26.47 11.38
N VAL A 432 16.23 25.38 11.80
CA VAL A 432 15.67 24.02 11.81
C VAL A 432 15.79 23.38 13.19
N LEU A 433 14.96 22.36 13.45
CA LEU A 433 14.96 21.58 14.68
C LEU A 433 15.89 20.37 14.54
N ALA A 434 16.95 20.32 15.34
CA ALA A 434 17.88 19.20 15.37
C ALA A 434 17.77 18.42 16.68
N PRO A 435 17.73 17.07 16.66
CA PRO A 435 17.75 16.27 17.87
C PRO A 435 19.09 16.45 18.61
N THR A 436 19.04 16.46 19.94
CA THR A 436 20.21 16.48 20.82
C THR A 436 19.92 15.58 22.01
N THR A 437 20.86 14.68 22.31
CA THR A 437 20.79 13.82 23.48
C THR A 437 21.37 14.54 24.70
N TYR A 438 20.75 14.34 25.85
CA TYR A 438 21.29 14.77 27.12
C TYR A 438 21.06 13.68 28.17
N LYS A 439 22.03 13.51 29.06
CA LYS A 439 21.93 12.58 30.20
C LYS A 439 21.18 13.25 31.34
N CYS A 440 20.27 12.51 31.96
CA CYS A 440 19.55 12.91 33.17
C CYS A 440 19.56 11.77 34.20
N PHE A 441 19.33 12.12 35.46
CA PHE A 441 19.23 11.18 36.57
C PHE A 441 18.07 11.61 37.46
N ILE A 442 17.53 10.66 38.22
CA ILE A 442 16.50 10.92 39.23
C ILE A 442 17.22 11.35 40.50
N ASN A 443 16.91 12.53 41.03
CA ASN A 443 17.49 13.00 42.28
C ASN A 443 16.79 12.35 43.50
N GLU A 444 17.33 12.56 44.71
CA GLU A 444 16.80 11.98 45.96
C GLU A 444 15.35 12.40 46.29
N GLN A 445 14.81 13.41 45.58
CA GLN A 445 13.41 13.89 45.70
C GLN A 445 12.48 13.32 44.62
N GLY A 446 12.94 12.35 43.82
CA GLY A 446 12.16 11.76 42.73
C GLY A 446 11.99 12.66 41.51
N ARG A 447 12.68 13.81 41.43
CA ARG A 447 12.62 14.74 40.30
C ARG A 447 13.74 14.46 39.30
N MET A 448 13.39 14.52 38.01
CA MET A 448 14.33 14.33 36.92
C MET A 448 15.23 15.56 36.74
N GLN A 449 16.55 15.37 36.76
CA GLN A 449 17.54 16.44 36.64
C GLN A 449 18.61 16.12 35.58
N SER A 450 19.00 17.12 34.78
CA SER A 450 20.08 16.98 33.79
C SER A 450 21.43 16.79 34.48
N LEU A 451 22.29 15.92 33.94
CA LEU A 451 23.66 15.68 34.40
C LEU A 451 24.50 16.97 34.45
N SER A 452 24.21 17.93 33.57
CA SER A 452 24.85 19.25 33.54
C SER A 452 24.58 20.07 34.82
N LYS A 453 23.45 19.82 35.49
CA LYS A 453 23.03 20.46 36.75
C LYS A 453 23.29 19.59 37.98
N ALA A 454 24.00 18.46 37.84
CA ALA A 454 24.31 17.56 38.96
C ALA A 454 25.35 18.17 39.92
N THR A 455 25.14 18.05 41.23
CA THR A 455 26.13 18.44 42.25
C THR A 455 27.34 17.51 42.25
N LYS A 456 28.47 17.93 42.83
CA LYS A 456 29.69 17.09 42.93
C LYS A 456 29.41 15.72 43.57
N LEU A 457 28.65 15.71 44.67
CA LEU A 457 28.21 14.49 45.37
C LEU A 457 27.33 13.59 44.49
N GLN A 458 26.43 14.16 43.69
CA GLN A 458 25.58 13.39 42.77
C GLN A 458 26.40 12.78 41.63
N LYS A 459 27.40 13.49 41.10
CA LYS A 459 28.29 12.96 40.07
C LYS A 459 29.14 11.79 40.59
N GLU A 460 29.58 11.83 41.85
CA GLU A 460 30.29 10.71 42.49
C GLU A 460 29.39 9.50 42.71
N LYS A 461 28.14 9.69 43.15
CA LYS A 461 27.16 8.60 43.28
C LYS A 461 26.80 7.96 41.93
N ILE A 462 26.77 8.75 40.85
CA ILE A 462 26.59 8.26 39.47
C ILE A 462 27.83 7.43 39.05
N LEU A 463 29.04 7.87 39.39
CA LEU A 463 30.28 7.17 39.06
C LEU A 463 30.40 5.82 39.82
N LYS A 464 29.90 5.76 41.05
CA LYS A 464 29.82 4.54 41.88
C LYS A 464 28.67 3.60 41.49
N GLY A 465 27.81 3.98 40.53
CA GLY A 465 26.68 3.17 40.08
C GLY A 465 25.45 3.20 40.98
N GLU A 466 25.44 4.04 42.02
CA GLU A 466 24.34 4.17 42.98
C GLU A 466 23.16 5.00 42.41
N LEU A 467 23.43 5.90 41.46
CA LEU A 467 22.41 6.70 40.75
C LEU A 467 22.39 6.34 39.27
N LYS A 468 21.28 5.76 38.80
CA LYS A 468 21.07 5.42 37.39
C LYS A 468 20.88 6.67 36.54
N THR A 469 21.60 6.74 35.41
CA THR A 469 21.42 7.78 34.40
C THR A 469 20.60 7.26 33.23
N GLU A 470 19.67 8.07 32.75
CA GLU A 470 18.91 7.86 31.51
C GLU A 470 19.35 8.86 30.44
N GLU A 471 19.38 8.43 29.18
CA GLU A 471 19.54 9.32 28.04
C GLU A 471 18.18 9.76 27.51
N ARG A 472 17.96 11.07 27.38
CA ARG A 472 16.74 11.66 26.80
C ARG A 472 17.08 12.48 25.56
N ARG A 473 16.14 12.56 24.63
CA ARG A 473 16.23 13.38 23.41
C ARG A 473 15.45 14.68 23.61
N ALA A 474 16.09 15.80 23.30
CA ALA A 474 15.46 17.10 23.12
C ALA A 474 15.72 17.61 21.70
N PHE A 475 14.99 18.63 21.28
CA PHE A 475 15.25 19.35 20.03
C PHE A 475 15.82 20.72 20.33
N LYS A 476 16.82 21.13 19.55
CA LYS A 476 17.39 22.48 19.60
C LYS A 476 17.26 23.15 18.24
N ASN A 477 17.07 24.47 18.27
CA ASN A 477 17.21 25.35 17.12
C ASN A 477 18.67 25.35 16.64
N VAL A 478 18.90 25.01 15.36
CA VAL A 478 20.20 25.06 14.69
C VAL A 478 20.12 25.92 13.43
N PRO A 479 21.12 26.79 13.17
CA PRO A 479 21.21 27.54 11.93
C PRO A 479 21.75 26.67 10.78
N VAL A 480 21.08 26.72 9.64
CA VAL A 480 21.46 26.09 8.37
C VAL A 480 21.34 27.12 7.24
N PHE A 481 21.96 26.83 6.09
CA PHE A 481 22.01 27.72 4.94
C PHE A 481 21.67 26.94 3.68
N ASP A 482 21.00 27.60 2.73
CA ASP A 482 20.77 27.05 1.39
C ASP A 482 22.00 27.25 0.51
N ILE A 483 22.16 26.42 -0.53
CA ILE A 483 23.27 26.50 -1.47
C ILE A 483 23.38 27.88 -2.14
N SER A 484 22.23 28.50 -2.46
CA SER A 484 22.14 29.83 -3.06
C SER A 484 22.81 30.92 -2.20
N GLN A 485 22.92 30.68 -0.89
CA GLN A 485 23.54 31.57 0.09
C GLN A 485 25.05 31.36 0.23
N THR A 486 25.63 30.45 -0.55
CA THR A 486 27.04 30.07 -0.49
C THR A 486 27.77 30.37 -1.81
N THR A 487 29.08 30.13 -1.83
CA THR A 487 29.88 30.20 -3.06
C THR A 487 29.73 28.96 -3.96
N ALA A 488 29.00 27.92 -3.54
CA ALA A 488 28.79 26.72 -4.33
C ALA A 488 27.81 26.94 -5.49
N THR A 489 28.03 26.24 -6.59
CA THR A 489 27.14 26.22 -7.77
C THR A 489 26.29 24.94 -7.79
N ALA A 490 25.29 24.86 -8.66
CA ALA A 490 24.47 23.65 -8.81
C ALA A 490 25.32 22.42 -9.17
N ASP A 491 26.37 22.57 -9.96
CA ASP A 491 27.29 21.48 -10.32
C ASP A 491 28.15 20.98 -9.15
N ASP A 492 28.26 21.78 -8.08
CA ASP A 492 28.99 21.41 -6.86
C ASP A 492 28.12 20.63 -5.85
N LEU A 493 26.81 20.51 -6.09
CA LEU A 493 25.89 19.77 -5.23
C LEU A 493 26.33 18.33 -4.97
N PRO A 494 26.79 17.53 -5.95
CA PRO A 494 27.23 16.15 -5.71
C PRO A 494 28.39 16.05 -4.70
N LYS A 495 29.28 17.05 -4.63
CA LYS A 495 30.37 17.08 -3.64
C LYS A 495 29.86 17.30 -2.21
N ILE A 496 28.72 17.97 -2.06
CA ILE A 496 28.11 18.34 -0.77
C ILE A 496 27.05 17.31 -0.34
N PHE A 497 26.35 16.72 -1.31
CA PHE A 497 25.25 15.77 -1.17
C PHE A 497 25.41 14.62 -2.19
N PRO A 498 26.31 13.65 -1.93
CA PRO A 498 26.67 12.61 -2.90
C PRO A 498 25.53 11.64 -3.25
N ASN A 499 24.58 11.43 -2.34
CA ASN A 499 23.48 10.47 -2.51
C ASN A 499 22.18 11.13 -2.99
N ARG A 500 22.25 12.28 -3.70
CA ARG A 500 21.06 12.96 -4.20
C ARG A 500 21.14 13.06 -5.73
N PRO A 501 20.32 12.31 -6.48
CA PRO A 501 20.29 12.40 -7.93
C PRO A 501 19.67 13.75 -8.33
N TYR A 502 20.51 14.69 -8.77
CA TYR A 502 20.07 16.08 -8.96
C TYR A 502 19.71 16.44 -10.41
N ASN A 503 20.13 15.63 -11.38
CA ASN A 503 19.80 15.78 -12.79
C ASN A 503 19.51 14.40 -13.38
N PHE A 504 18.40 13.79 -12.96
CA PHE A 504 17.89 12.60 -13.60
C PHE A 504 17.12 13.03 -14.86
N ASP A 505 17.86 13.33 -15.93
CA ASP A 505 17.25 13.76 -17.19
C ASP A 505 16.56 12.57 -17.87
N LEU A 506 15.24 12.54 -17.77
CA LEU A 506 14.38 11.50 -18.35
C LEU A 506 14.22 11.63 -19.87
N THR A 507 14.76 12.68 -20.50
CA THR A 507 14.82 12.73 -21.97
C THR A 507 15.82 11.70 -22.53
N THR A 508 16.73 11.20 -21.69
CA THR A 508 17.64 10.12 -22.03
C THR A 508 16.99 8.78 -21.74
N ALA A 509 16.70 7.99 -22.79
CA ALA A 509 16.08 6.67 -22.67
C ALA A 509 16.81 5.72 -21.69
N THR A 510 18.13 5.88 -21.54
CA THR A 510 18.96 5.14 -20.58
C THR A 510 18.54 5.42 -19.12
N ASN A 511 18.27 6.68 -18.76
CA ASN A 511 17.87 7.05 -17.40
C ASN A 511 16.47 6.51 -17.07
N THR A 512 15.51 6.63 -18.00
CA THR A 512 14.18 6.05 -17.81
C THR A 512 14.24 4.53 -17.62
N LYS A 513 15.08 3.85 -18.39
CA LYS A 513 15.32 2.40 -18.25
C LYS A 513 15.94 2.05 -16.89
N LEU A 514 16.98 2.78 -16.47
CA LEU A 514 17.65 2.59 -15.17
C LEU A 514 16.68 2.78 -14.00
N LEU A 515 15.84 3.82 -14.04
CA LEU A 515 14.83 4.08 -13.02
C LEU A 515 13.77 2.98 -12.97
N TYR A 516 13.29 2.54 -14.14
CA TYR A 516 12.35 1.43 -14.23
C TYR A 516 12.96 0.13 -13.66
N GLN A 517 14.20 -0.21 -14.02
CA GLN A 517 14.91 -1.37 -13.47
C GLN A 517 15.13 -1.29 -11.95
N SER A 518 15.40 -0.09 -11.45
CA SER A 518 15.58 0.17 -10.02
C SER A 518 14.28 -0.04 -9.25
N LEU A 519 13.16 0.43 -9.80
CA LEU A 519 11.82 0.21 -9.25
C LEU A 519 11.40 -1.26 -9.30
N GLU A 520 11.69 -1.98 -10.39
CA GLU A 520 11.46 -3.43 -10.45
C GLU A 520 12.25 -4.15 -9.35
N THR A 521 13.53 -3.80 -9.17
CA THR A 521 14.40 -4.42 -8.17
C THR A 521 13.88 -4.13 -6.75
N TYR A 522 13.43 -2.90 -6.51
CA TYR A 522 12.81 -2.51 -5.25
C TYR A 522 11.51 -3.29 -4.99
N ALA A 523 10.58 -3.37 -5.96
CA ALA A 523 9.34 -4.13 -5.85
C ALA A 523 9.60 -5.60 -5.48
N LEU A 524 10.57 -6.23 -6.15
CA LEU A 524 10.95 -7.62 -5.90
C LEU A 524 11.60 -7.80 -4.52
N SER A 525 12.40 -6.84 -4.06
CA SER A 525 13.00 -6.88 -2.71
C SER A 525 11.97 -6.80 -1.59
N GLU A 526 10.80 -6.24 -1.87
CA GLU A 526 9.66 -6.17 -0.97
C GLU A 526 8.76 -7.42 -1.04
N GLY A 527 9.11 -8.41 -1.88
CA GLY A 527 8.38 -9.66 -2.02
C GLY A 527 7.19 -9.60 -2.98
N LEU A 528 7.05 -8.54 -3.78
CA LEU A 528 6.01 -8.43 -4.81
C LEU A 528 6.35 -9.22 -6.06
N THR A 529 5.34 -9.85 -6.66
CA THR A 529 5.45 -10.47 -7.98
C THR A 529 4.95 -9.49 -9.04
N ILE A 530 5.81 -9.10 -10.00
CA ILE A 530 5.42 -8.23 -11.11
C ILE A 530 4.86 -9.08 -12.26
N ILE A 531 3.65 -8.76 -12.71
CA ILE A 531 2.95 -9.40 -13.83
C ILE A 531 2.79 -8.36 -14.94
N ASP A 532 3.51 -8.57 -16.04
CA ASP A 532 3.61 -7.65 -17.17
C ASP A 532 3.26 -8.31 -18.52
N ASP A 533 2.75 -9.54 -18.53
CA ASP A 533 2.40 -10.24 -19.75
C ASP A 533 0.97 -9.90 -20.22
N LEU A 534 0.82 -9.65 -21.53
CA LEU A 534 -0.47 -9.26 -22.13
C LEU A 534 -1.59 -10.28 -21.87
N THR A 535 -1.26 -11.56 -21.82
CA THR A 535 -2.22 -12.66 -21.67
C THR A 535 -2.90 -12.66 -20.30
N THR A 536 -2.17 -12.30 -19.25
CA THR A 536 -2.66 -12.22 -17.86
C THR A 536 -3.16 -10.81 -17.54
N VAL A 537 -2.49 -9.77 -18.05
CA VAL A 537 -2.82 -8.37 -17.75
C VAL A 537 -4.10 -7.92 -18.46
N THR A 538 -4.33 -8.29 -19.72
CA THR A 538 -5.48 -7.77 -20.49
C THR A 538 -6.85 -8.13 -19.86
N PRO A 539 -7.08 -9.37 -19.40
CA PRO A 539 -8.32 -9.72 -18.69
C PRO A 539 -8.51 -9.02 -17.34
N VAL A 540 -7.41 -8.72 -16.64
CA VAL A 540 -7.43 -8.16 -15.28
C VAL A 540 -7.55 -6.63 -15.28
N LEU A 541 -6.74 -5.96 -16.11
CA LEU A 541 -6.62 -4.50 -16.13
C LEU A 541 -7.51 -3.82 -17.17
N GLY A 542 -7.87 -4.52 -18.27
CA GLY A 542 -8.56 -3.91 -19.40
C GLY A 542 -7.77 -2.74 -19.99
N THR A 543 -8.23 -1.50 -19.74
CA THR A 543 -7.57 -0.25 -20.18
C THR A 543 -6.73 0.43 -19.11
N ALA A 544 -6.70 -0.09 -17.86
CA ALA A 544 -5.90 0.49 -16.79
C ALA A 544 -4.39 0.37 -17.08
N LYS A 545 -3.60 1.34 -16.58
CA LYS A 545 -2.14 1.40 -16.73
C LYS A 545 -1.43 0.39 -15.82
N GLY A 546 -1.97 0.16 -14.62
CA GLY A 546 -1.48 -0.79 -13.63
C GLY A 546 -2.54 -1.08 -12.58
N ALA A 547 -2.28 -2.07 -11.72
CA ALA A 547 -3.01 -2.28 -10.47
C ALA A 547 -2.19 -3.13 -9.49
N TYR A 548 -2.35 -2.84 -8.21
CA TYR A 548 -1.96 -3.72 -7.12
C TYR A 548 -3.09 -4.71 -6.77
N GLY A 549 -2.74 -5.97 -6.56
CA GLY A 549 -3.68 -7.02 -6.16
C GLY A 549 -3.06 -8.09 -5.26
N GLN A 550 -3.91 -8.91 -4.64
CA GLN A 550 -3.48 -10.04 -3.82
C GLN A 550 -4.11 -11.34 -4.32
N GLY A 551 -3.29 -12.37 -4.51
CA GLY A 551 -3.72 -13.71 -4.87
C GLY A 551 -4.53 -14.40 -3.77
N ILE A 552 -5.24 -15.47 -4.13
CA ILE A 552 -6.05 -16.28 -3.19
C ILE A 552 -5.15 -16.95 -2.14
N ASP A 553 -3.90 -17.25 -2.50
CA ASP A 553 -2.84 -17.79 -1.65
C ASP A 553 -2.17 -16.72 -0.75
N GLY A 554 -2.58 -15.46 -0.85
CA GLY A 554 -2.02 -14.35 -0.09
C GLY A 554 -0.82 -13.66 -0.75
N SER A 555 -0.38 -14.11 -1.94
CA SER A 555 0.73 -13.49 -2.68
C SER A 555 0.39 -12.06 -3.13
N GLU A 556 1.33 -11.13 -2.98
CA GLU A 556 1.16 -9.73 -3.39
C GLU A 556 1.67 -9.55 -4.83
N MET A 557 0.79 -9.04 -5.71
CA MET A 557 1.01 -8.97 -7.15
C MET A 557 0.90 -7.52 -7.63
N LEU A 558 1.81 -7.15 -8.53
CA LEU A 558 1.84 -5.86 -9.20
C LEU A 558 1.56 -6.07 -10.69
N PHE A 559 0.37 -5.70 -11.16
CA PHE A 559 0.01 -5.81 -12.56
C PHE A 559 0.43 -4.52 -13.29
N MET A 560 1.25 -4.66 -14.32
CA MET A 560 1.71 -3.53 -15.15
C MET A 560 1.31 -3.77 -16.59
N ASN A 561 0.68 -2.78 -17.23
CA ASN A 561 0.24 -2.94 -18.62
C ASN A 561 1.41 -2.69 -19.60
N PRO A 562 1.86 -3.72 -20.35
CA PRO A 562 3.02 -3.62 -21.24
C PRO A 562 2.76 -2.79 -22.51
N ARG A 563 1.51 -2.34 -22.76
CA ARG A 563 1.17 -1.50 -23.92
C ARG A 563 1.62 -0.04 -23.77
N PHE A 564 1.92 0.39 -22.55
CA PHE A 564 2.36 1.75 -22.25
C PHE A 564 3.88 1.86 -22.29
N THR A 565 4.37 3.07 -22.56
CA THR A 565 5.81 3.35 -22.58
C THR A 565 6.42 3.26 -21.19
N GLN A 566 7.73 2.99 -21.07
CA GLN A 566 8.41 2.99 -19.77
C GLN A 566 8.24 4.32 -19.02
N ALA A 567 8.20 5.44 -19.74
CA ALA A 567 7.95 6.75 -19.16
C ALA A 567 6.56 6.87 -18.50
N GLU A 568 5.54 6.19 -19.05
CA GLU A 568 4.20 6.11 -18.46
C GLU A 568 4.12 5.04 -17.37
N GLN A 569 4.88 3.95 -17.49
CA GLN A 569 4.89 2.85 -16.52
C GLN A 569 5.61 3.20 -15.22
N VAL A 570 6.65 4.05 -15.26
CA VAL A 570 7.40 4.48 -14.06
C VAL A 570 6.47 5.14 -13.02
N PRO A 571 5.72 6.23 -13.32
CA PRO A 571 4.84 6.85 -12.35
C PRO A 571 3.72 5.91 -11.89
N THR A 572 3.19 5.08 -12.79
CA THR A 572 2.22 4.04 -12.42
C THR A 572 2.80 3.03 -11.44
N MET A 573 4.00 2.50 -11.68
CA MET A 573 4.64 1.53 -10.77
C MET A 573 4.93 2.14 -9.40
N ILE A 574 5.32 3.42 -9.33
CA ILE A 574 5.47 4.14 -8.06
C ILE A 574 4.13 4.21 -7.31
N HIS A 575 3.03 4.53 -8.01
CA HIS A 575 1.69 4.56 -7.45
C HIS A 575 1.26 3.19 -6.92
N GLU A 576 1.40 2.13 -7.72
CA GLU A 576 1.01 0.78 -7.31
C GLU A 576 1.88 0.25 -6.15
N LEU A 577 3.17 0.61 -6.10
CA LEU A 577 4.04 0.30 -4.96
C LEU A 577 3.63 1.06 -3.69
N ALA A 578 3.10 2.27 -3.83
CA ALA A 578 2.54 3.01 -2.72
C ALA A 578 1.31 2.29 -2.14
N HIS A 579 0.41 1.79 -3.00
CA HIS A 579 -0.71 0.94 -2.57
C HIS A 579 -0.25 -0.34 -1.88
N ALA A 580 0.72 -1.05 -2.47
CA ALA A 580 1.26 -2.28 -1.89
C ALA A 580 1.74 -2.07 -0.44
N LYS A 581 2.51 -1.01 -0.21
CA LYS A 581 3.20 -0.80 1.07
C LYS A 581 2.35 -0.10 2.13
N LEU A 582 1.52 0.87 1.72
CA LEU A 582 0.66 1.62 2.66
C LEU A 582 -0.67 0.91 2.95
N HIS A 583 -1.16 0.07 2.02
CA HIS A 583 -2.55 -0.39 2.01
C HIS A 583 -2.74 -1.91 1.81
N SER A 584 -1.70 -2.74 1.98
CA SER A 584 -1.85 -4.21 2.02
C SER A 584 -2.85 -4.66 3.10
N LYS A 585 -3.46 -5.84 2.96
CA LYS A 585 -4.39 -6.38 3.99
C LYS A 585 -3.72 -6.60 5.35
N THR A 586 -2.40 -6.74 5.37
CA THR A 586 -1.59 -6.84 6.59
C THR A 586 -1.41 -5.47 7.26
N SER A 587 -1.47 -4.39 6.47
CA SER A 587 -1.55 -3.02 6.99
C SER A 587 -2.95 -2.79 7.57
N ASN A 588 -3.04 -2.68 8.89
CA ASN A 588 -4.28 -2.59 9.66
C ASN A 588 -4.97 -1.20 9.50
N SER A 589 -5.10 -0.67 8.28
CA SER A 589 -5.63 0.68 8.03
C SER A 589 -7.15 0.68 7.80
N THR A 590 -7.89 1.30 8.72
CA THR A 590 -9.35 1.54 8.65
C THR A 590 -9.70 2.74 7.74
N TYR A 591 -8.77 3.18 6.89
CA TYR A 591 -8.93 4.33 6.01
C TYR A 591 -9.92 4.05 4.88
N SER A 592 -10.74 5.05 4.54
CA SER A 592 -11.62 4.99 3.37
C SER A 592 -10.81 4.93 2.07
N SER A 593 -11.37 4.37 1.00
CA SER A 593 -10.70 4.29 -0.32
C SER A 593 -10.18 5.64 -0.79
N SER A 594 -10.94 6.74 -0.58
CA SER A 594 -10.49 8.10 -0.95
C SER A 594 -9.20 8.55 -0.27
N VAL A 595 -8.96 8.12 0.98
CA VAL A 595 -7.73 8.43 1.72
C VAL A 595 -6.59 7.57 1.24
N LYS A 596 -6.87 6.29 0.94
CA LYS A 596 -5.87 5.36 0.41
C LYS A 596 -5.34 5.84 -0.94
N GLU A 597 -6.23 6.20 -1.86
CA GLU A 597 -5.87 6.79 -3.14
C GLU A 597 -5.10 8.11 -2.95
N PHE A 598 -5.53 8.99 -2.03
CA PHE A 598 -4.78 10.22 -1.74
C PHE A 598 -3.35 9.93 -1.24
N GLN A 599 -3.17 9.00 -0.31
CA GLN A 599 -1.86 8.68 0.24
C GLN A 599 -0.95 8.05 -0.81
N ALA A 600 -1.47 7.12 -1.61
CA ALA A 600 -0.75 6.50 -2.71
C ALA A 600 -0.38 7.53 -3.78
N GLU A 601 -1.32 8.37 -4.20
CA GLU A 601 -1.13 9.36 -5.26
C GLU A 601 -0.19 10.48 -4.84
N LEU A 602 -0.32 11.02 -3.61
CA LEU A 602 0.58 12.06 -3.13
C LEU A 602 2.00 11.53 -2.91
N ALA A 603 2.14 10.31 -2.39
CA ALA A 603 3.44 9.66 -2.30
C ALA A 603 4.06 9.46 -3.69
N ALA A 604 3.26 9.00 -4.66
CA ALA A 604 3.71 8.83 -6.03
C ALA A 604 4.16 10.14 -6.64
N TYR A 605 3.39 11.22 -6.48
CA TYR A 605 3.78 12.57 -6.92
C TYR A 605 5.09 13.03 -6.27
N ILE A 606 5.29 12.86 -4.95
CA ILE A 606 6.52 13.28 -4.28
C ILE A 606 7.73 12.51 -4.83
N VAL A 607 7.60 11.20 -5.02
CA VAL A 607 8.69 10.35 -5.52
C VAL A 607 8.96 10.62 -6.99
N ALA A 608 7.92 10.71 -7.82
CA ALA A 608 8.00 11.04 -9.24
C ALA A 608 8.66 12.42 -9.45
N HIS A 609 8.22 13.44 -8.69
CA HIS A 609 8.77 14.79 -8.73
C HIS A 609 10.23 14.85 -8.23
N HIS A 610 10.66 13.92 -7.35
CA HIS A 610 12.06 13.79 -6.96
C HIS A 610 12.96 13.44 -8.17
N TYR A 611 12.48 12.57 -9.06
CA TYR A 611 13.18 12.15 -10.28
C TYR A 611 12.88 13.03 -11.50
N GLY A 612 12.18 14.15 -11.32
CA GLY A 612 11.86 15.09 -12.40
C GLY A 612 10.67 14.71 -13.28
N ILE A 613 9.80 13.79 -12.83
CA ILE A 613 8.54 13.45 -13.49
C ILE A 613 7.43 14.34 -12.92
N ASP A 614 6.75 15.09 -13.79
CA ASP A 614 5.58 15.87 -13.38
C ASP A 614 4.30 15.07 -13.60
N THR A 615 3.67 14.62 -12.50
CA THR A 615 2.37 13.93 -12.50
C THR A 615 1.23 14.81 -11.96
N LYS A 616 1.45 16.13 -11.86
CA LYS A 616 0.52 17.07 -11.19
C LYS A 616 -0.92 16.92 -11.67
N GLU A 617 -1.15 16.86 -12.98
CA GLU A 617 -2.51 16.78 -13.55
C GLU A 617 -3.22 15.46 -13.20
N GLU A 618 -2.48 14.35 -13.10
CA GLU A 618 -3.02 13.04 -12.72
C GLU A 618 -3.40 13.00 -11.23
N SER A 619 -2.67 13.74 -10.38
CA SER A 619 -2.83 13.71 -8.93
C SER A 619 -3.91 14.65 -8.36
N ILE A 620 -4.24 15.76 -9.05
CA ILE A 620 -5.23 16.76 -8.59
C ILE A 620 -6.59 16.15 -8.20
N PRO A 621 -7.22 15.25 -8.99
CA PRO A 621 -8.55 14.72 -8.66
C PRO A 621 -8.61 13.99 -7.31
N TYR A 622 -7.57 13.22 -6.99
CA TYR A 622 -7.48 12.43 -5.75
C TYR A 622 -7.23 13.34 -4.54
N ILE A 623 -6.39 14.35 -4.69
CA ILE A 623 -6.12 15.35 -3.64
C ILE A 623 -7.35 16.23 -3.39
N ALA A 624 -8.07 16.62 -4.45
CA ALA A 624 -9.32 17.39 -4.33
C ALA A 624 -10.45 16.65 -3.61
N ALA A 625 -10.52 15.32 -3.76
CA ALA A 625 -11.45 14.50 -2.99
C ALA A 625 -11.08 14.49 -1.50
N TRP A 626 -9.79 14.42 -1.19
CA TRP A 626 -9.27 14.44 0.18
C TRP A 626 -9.47 15.79 0.89
N THR A 627 -9.14 16.92 0.23
CA THR A 627 -9.28 18.26 0.85
C THR A 627 -10.72 18.56 1.26
N LYS A 628 -11.70 18.06 0.49
CA LYS A 628 -13.15 18.26 0.68
C LYS A 628 -13.80 17.31 1.68
N ASN A 629 -13.16 16.20 2.07
CA ASN A 629 -13.80 15.09 2.79
C ASN A 629 -13.99 15.27 4.33
N GLY A 630 -14.00 16.50 4.84
CA GLY A 630 -14.48 16.80 6.20
C GLY A 630 -13.71 16.16 7.37
N GLN A 631 -12.45 15.77 7.17
CA GLN A 631 -11.57 15.23 8.22
C GLN A 631 -11.05 16.32 9.16
N THR A 632 -10.67 15.95 10.38
CA THR A 632 -10.05 16.91 11.30
C THR A 632 -8.66 17.29 10.82
N VAL A 633 -8.18 18.46 11.24
CA VAL A 633 -6.83 18.95 10.89
C VAL A 633 -5.76 18.00 11.40
N GLU A 634 -6.01 17.36 12.55
CA GLU A 634 -5.15 16.35 13.15
C GLU A 634 -5.04 15.08 12.27
N ASP A 635 -6.15 14.62 11.69
CA ASP A 635 -6.16 13.45 10.79
C ASP A 635 -5.38 13.75 9.51
N LYS A 636 -5.59 14.94 8.91
CA LYS A 636 -4.86 15.38 7.72
C LYS A 636 -3.35 15.46 7.98
N LEU A 637 -2.95 15.96 9.15
CA LEU A 637 -1.55 16.00 9.59
C LEU A 637 -0.95 14.60 9.74
N ALA A 638 -1.68 13.65 10.31
CA ALA A 638 -1.22 12.28 10.48
C ALA A 638 -0.97 11.59 9.12
N GLN A 639 -1.94 11.71 8.20
CA GLN A 639 -1.83 11.13 6.85
C GLN A 639 -0.68 11.74 6.05
N MET A 640 -0.45 13.06 6.19
CA MET A 640 0.69 13.74 5.55
C MET A 640 2.04 13.26 6.11
N GLU A 641 2.13 13.00 7.41
CA GLU A 641 3.35 12.46 8.03
C GLU A 641 3.61 11.01 7.57
N GLU A 642 2.56 10.18 7.45
CA GLU A 642 2.67 8.83 6.87
C GLU A 642 3.21 8.88 5.44
N VAL A 643 2.62 9.73 4.58
CA VAL A 643 3.09 9.96 3.20
C VAL A 643 4.55 10.42 3.17
N LYS A 644 4.95 11.33 4.07
CA LYS A 644 6.34 11.82 4.14
C LYS A 644 7.32 10.71 4.49
N VAL A 645 7.02 9.92 5.52
CA VAL A 645 7.88 8.84 6.00
C VAL A 645 8.04 7.79 4.92
N PHE A 646 6.94 7.42 4.27
CA PHE A 646 6.93 6.47 3.17
C PHE A 646 7.71 6.97 1.96
N SER A 647 7.45 8.21 1.50
CA SER A 647 8.15 8.81 0.36
C SER A 647 9.66 8.84 0.59
N ARG A 648 10.11 9.16 1.82
CA ARG A 648 11.53 9.10 2.17
C ARG A 648 12.10 7.69 2.03
N GLN A 649 11.43 6.68 2.59
CA GLN A 649 11.88 5.29 2.52
C GLN A 649 11.97 4.82 1.07
N MET A 650 10.96 5.12 0.25
CA MET A 650 10.93 4.74 -1.16
C MET A 650 12.05 5.42 -1.95
N ILE A 651 12.27 6.73 -1.77
CA ILE A 651 13.38 7.46 -2.43
C ILE A 651 14.72 6.86 -2.03
N GLU A 652 14.97 6.61 -0.74
CA GLU A 652 16.23 6.02 -0.26
C GLU A 652 16.49 4.62 -0.87
N GLN A 653 15.45 3.81 -1.03
CA GLN A 653 15.57 2.48 -1.65
C GLN A 653 15.85 2.59 -3.15
N ILE A 654 15.10 3.42 -3.88
CA ILE A 654 15.30 3.63 -5.32
C ILE A 654 16.69 4.23 -5.58
N ASP A 655 17.13 5.22 -4.81
CA ASP A 655 18.48 5.81 -4.91
C ASP A 655 19.58 4.74 -4.76
N THR A 656 19.39 3.82 -3.81
CA THR A 656 20.33 2.70 -3.58
C THR A 656 20.37 1.77 -4.79
N GLN A 657 19.21 1.40 -5.34
CA GLN A 657 19.14 0.52 -6.52
C GLN A 657 19.69 1.20 -7.77
N LEU A 658 19.43 2.50 -7.97
CA LEU A 658 19.97 3.29 -9.07
C LEU A 658 21.50 3.28 -9.07
N MET A 659 22.11 3.47 -7.90
CA MET A 659 23.57 3.44 -7.75
C MET A 659 24.14 2.06 -8.13
N ILE A 660 23.49 0.98 -7.69
CA ILE A 660 23.88 -0.39 -8.03
C ILE A 660 23.83 -0.59 -9.55
N HIS A 661 22.71 -0.26 -10.20
CA HIS A 661 22.56 -0.42 -11.66
C HIS A 661 23.57 0.44 -12.45
N GLN A 662 23.87 1.66 -12.00
CA GLN A 662 24.89 2.51 -12.63
C GLN A 662 26.31 1.92 -12.52
N GLU A 663 26.69 1.36 -11.36
CA GLU A 663 27.98 0.68 -11.19
C GLU A 663 28.10 -0.58 -12.05
N LEU A 664 26.99 -1.30 -12.26
CA LEU A 664 26.93 -2.48 -13.12
C LEU A 664 27.08 -2.11 -14.60
N GLU A 665 26.38 -1.08 -15.09
CA GLU A 665 26.54 -0.60 -16.47
C GLU A 665 27.97 -0.11 -16.76
N GLN A 666 28.62 0.57 -15.81
CA GLN A 666 30.02 0.98 -15.96
C GLN A 666 30.97 -0.22 -16.07
N LYS A 667 30.77 -1.25 -15.26
CA LYS A 667 31.57 -2.49 -15.32
C LYS A 667 31.35 -3.27 -16.61
N GLU A 668 30.13 -3.30 -17.14
CA GLU A 668 29.83 -3.91 -18.45
C GLU A 668 30.48 -3.14 -19.60
N GLN A 669 30.46 -1.81 -19.57
CA GLN A 669 31.08 -0.96 -20.60
C GLN A 669 32.62 -1.07 -20.61
N GLU A 670 33.24 -1.22 -19.44
CA GLU A 670 34.69 -1.47 -19.31
C GLU A 670 35.11 -2.86 -19.83
N GLN A 671 34.18 -3.81 -19.97
CA GLN A 671 34.44 -5.19 -20.39
C GLN A 671 34.04 -5.51 -21.84
N ALA A 672 33.47 -4.56 -22.59
CA ALA A 672 32.99 -4.81 -23.95
C ALA A 672 34.14 -4.87 -25.00
N PRO A 673 34.32 -5.97 -25.76
CA PRO A 673 35.32 -6.06 -26.81
C PRO A 673 34.92 -5.23 -28.06
N THR A 674 35.90 -4.50 -28.62
CA THR A 674 35.75 -3.75 -29.88
C THR A 674 35.83 -4.71 -31.06
N VAL A 675 34.72 -4.92 -31.80
CA VAL A 675 34.69 -5.82 -32.97
C VAL A 675 34.71 -5.03 -34.28
N GLU A 676 35.82 -5.15 -35.01
CA GLU A 676 35.99 -4.71 -36.39
C GLU A 676 35.12 -5.53 -37.36
N LYS A 677 34.50 -4.83 -38.32
CA LYS A 677 33.72 -5.41 -39.42
C LYS A 677 34.65 -5.96 -40.51
N GLN A 678 34.65 -7.28 -40.73
CA GLN A 678 35.19 -7.86 -41.97
C GLN A 678 34.06 -8.31 -42.90
N LYS A 679 34.07 -7.74 -44.12
CA LYS A 679 33.26 -8.14 -45.27
C LYS A 679 33.81 -9.46 -45.83
N LEU A 680 32.96 -10.48 -45.98
CA LEU A 680 33.27 -11.64 -46.82
C LEU A 680 32.59 -11.49 -48.19
N THR A 681 33.38 -11.50 -49.26
CA THR A 681 32.92 -11.63 -50.64
C THR A 681 33.46 -12.92 -51.26
N LYS A 682 32.52 -13.66 -51.89
CA LYS A 682 32.61 -14.77 -52.87
C LYS A 682 34.00 -15.36 -53.21
N SER A 683 34.21 -16.65 -52.89
CA SER A 683 34.82 -17.64 -53.80
C SER A 683 34.65 -19.07 -53.25
N GLN A 684 34.14 -19.99 -54.08
CA GLN A 684 34.17 -21.47 -53.97
C GLN A 684 33.71 -22.08 -52.62
N LYS A 685 32.43 -22.46 -52.55
CA LYS A 685 31.85 -23.12 -51.36
C LYS A 685 32.39 -24.54 -51.23
N THR A 686 33.35 -24.74 -50.32
CA THR A 686 33.76 -26.07 -49.85
C THR A 686 33.33 -26.15 -48.39
N TYR A 687 32.21 -26.80 -48.10
CA TYR A 687 31.72 -26.97 -46.72
C TYR A 687 32.51 -28.10 -46.04
N LYS A 688 33.00 -27.87 -44.81
CA LYS A 688 33.76 -28.88 -44.04
C LYS A 688 32.85 -29.79 -43.22
N THR A 689 31.67 -29.32 -42.81
CA THR A 689 30.71 -30.06 -41.98
C THR A 689 29.27 -29.91 -42.46
N PHE A 690 28.34 -30.74 -41.98
CA PHE A 690 26.92 -30.63 -42.33
C PHE A 690 26.26 -29.46 -41.59
N SER A 691 26.71 -29.16 -40.37
CA SER A 691 26.31 -27.95 -39.64
C SER A 691 26.61 -26.64 -40.39
N GLU A 692 27.72 -26.57 -41.14
CA GLU A 692 28.04 -25.42 -42.00
C GLU A 692 27.07 -25.29 -43.19
N GLN A 693 26.64 -26.42 -43.76
CA GLN A 693 25.66 -26.45 -44.85
C GLN A 693 24.29 -25.95 -44.38
N ILE A 694 23.83 -26.36 -43.19
CA ILE A 694 22.59 -25.88 -42.58
C ILE A 694 22.66 -24.36 -42.34
N ALA A 695 23.76 -23.88 -41.75
CA ALA A 695 23.95 -22.45 -41.48
C ALA A 695 23.90 -21.62 -42.76
N PHE A 696 24.56 -22.11 -43.82
CA PHE A 696 24.50 -21.47 -45.14
C PHE A 696 23.07 -21.48 -45.71
N ALA A 697 22.39 -22.63 -45.68
CA ALA A 697 21.05 -22.78 -46.24
C ALA A 697 20.04 -21.80 -45.62
N LYS A 698 20.17 -21.45 -44.34
CA LYS A 698 19.35 -20.43 -43.66
C LYS A 698 19.54 -19.00 -44.16
N THR A 699 20.66 -18.69 -44.83
CA THR A 699 20.97 -17.35 -45.35
C THR A 699 20.44 -17.10 -46.76
N VAL A 700 20.00 -18.17 -47.44
CA VAL A 700 19.53 -18.11 -48.82
C VAL A 700 18.18 -17.41 -48.92
N SER A 701 17.98 -16.60 -49.96
CA SER A 701 16.72 -15.87 -50.20
C SER A 701 15.56 -16.81 -50.54
N ILE A 702 14.47 -16.78 -49.75
CA ILE A 702 13.24 -17.52 -50.06
C ILE A 702 12.65 -17.09 -51.41
N LEU A 703 12.77 -15.81 -51.76
CA LEU A 703 12.27 -15.30 -53.04
C LEU A 703 13.03 -15.91 -54.22
N ASP A 704 14.35 -16.05 -54.11
CA ASP A 704 15.17 -16.64 -55.16
C ASP A 704 14.92 -18.15 -55.26
N ILE A 705 14.70 -18.84 -54.13
CA ILE A 705 14.26 -20.23 -54.12
C ILE A 705 12.92 -20.39 -54.84
N ALA A 706 11.93 -19.55 -54.54
CA ALA A 706 10.63 -19.60 -55.19
C ALA A 706 10.74 -19.39 -56.71
N LEU A 707 11.44 -18.34 -57.13
CA LEU A 707 11.60 -18.00 -58.55
C LEU A 707 12.32 -19.10 -59.34
N LYS A 708 13.41 -19.66 -58.81
CA LYS A 708 14.19 -20.70 -59.52
C LYS A 708 13.53 -22.07 -59.52
N ASN A 709 12.61 -22.33 -58.59
CA ASN A 709 11.77 -23.52 -58.60
C ASN A 709 10.45 -23.31 -59.38
N GLY A 710 10.31 -22.19 -60.09
CA GLY A 710 9.13 -21.92 -60.94
C GLY A 710 7.86 -21.65 -60.16
N ILE A 711 7.97 -21.15 -58.92
CA ILE A 711 6.83 -20.79 -58.07
C ILE A 711 6.50 -19.31 -58.31
N ASP A 712 5.31 -19.06 -58.87
CA ASP A 712 4.84 -17.71 -59.16
C ASP A 712 4.44 -16.96 -57.88
N LEU A 713 4.90 -15.71 -57.77
CA LEU A 713 4.66 -14.83 -56.61
C LEU A 713 3.87 -13.58 -57.01
N ILE A 714 2.84 -13.26 -56.23
CA ILE A 714 2.09 -12.02 -56.30
C ILE A 714 2.64 -11.06 -55.24
N GLN A 715 3.01 -9.87 -55.63
CA GLN A 715 3.50 -8.85 -54.71
C GLN A 715 2.33 -8.06 -54.11
N ASP A 716 2.05 -8.26 -52.83
CA ASP A 716 1.03 -7.51 -52.09
C ASP A 716 1.56 -6.16 -51.59
N SER A 717 2.84 -6.09 -51.24
CA SER A 717 3.50 -4.84 -50.84
C SER A 717 5.01 -4.87 -51.14
N LYS A 718 5.70 -3.75 -50.85
CA LYS A 718 7.17 -3.69 -50.97
C LYS A 718 7.91 -4.79 -50.17
N LYS A 719 7.27 -5.38 -49.16
CA LYS A 719 7.89 -6.31 -48.21
C LYS A 719 7.22 -7.69 -48.17
N GLN A 720 6.03 -7.84 -48.74
CA GLN A 720 5.24 -9.06 -48.66
C GLN A 720 4.87 -9.57 -50.04
N TYR A 721 5.05 -10.87 -50.22
CA TYR A 721 4.73 -11.63 -51.42
C TYR A 721 3.84 -12.80 -51.01
N ARG A 722 2.93 -13.21 -51.88
CA ARG A 722 2.10 -14.40 -51.69
C ARG A 722 2.26 -15.32 -52.88
N LEU A 723 2.04 -16.62 -52.70
CA LEU A 723 2.07 -17.55 -53.83
C LEU A 723 0.84 -17.34 -54.71
N ALA A 724 1.02 -17.39 -56.03
CA ALA A 724 -0.08 -17.28 -56.99
C ALA A 724 -1.07 -18.45 -56.88
N ASP A 725 -0.56 -19.66 -56.67
CA ASP A 725 -1.37 -20.87 -56.55
C ASP A 725 -1.90 -21.11 -55.12
N ASN A 726 -1.25 -20.50 -54.12
CA ASN A 726 -1.67 -20.62 -52.73
C ASN A 726 -1.65 -19.26 -52.00
N HIS A 727 -2.77 -18.55 -52.13
CA HIS A 727 -2.97 -17.24 -51.51
C HIS A 727 -2.97 -17.25 -49.96
N SER A 728 -2.97 -18.42 -49.32
CA SER A 728 -2.83 -18.52 -47.87
C SER A 728 -1.37 -18.35 -47.41
N LEU A 729 -0.38 -18.52 -48.29
CA LEU A 729 1.04 -18.50 -47.91
C LEU A 729 1.68 -17.16 -48.27
N VAL A 730 2.16 -16.45 -47.24
CA VAL A 730 2.75 -15.10 -47.34
C VAL A 730 4.24 -15.15 -46.97
N ILE A 731 5.09 -14.71 -47.88
CA ILE A 731 6.54 -14.53 -47.71
C ILE A 731 6.81 -13.08 -47.32
N THR A 732 7.57 -12.89 -46.24
CA THR A 732 8.03 -11.59 -45.75
C THR A 732 9.50 -11.42 -46.10
N ALA A 733 9.78 -10.68 -47.18
CA ALA A 733 11.10 -10.59 -47.80
C ALA A 733 12.17 -9.97 -46.88
N ASP A 734 11.81 -8.97 -46.08
CA ASP A 734 12.74 -8.28 -45.17
C ASP A 734 13.10 -9.09 -43.91
N LYS A 735 12.39 -10.20 -43.67
CA LYS A 735 12.68 -11.15 -42.59
C LYS A 735 13.21 -12.49 -43.10
N ASN A 736 13.16 -12.71 -44.41
CA ASN A 736 13.45 -14.00 -45.05
C ASN A 736 12.68 -15.18 -44.42
N LEU A 737 11.38 -14.97 -44.15
CA LEU A 737 10.47 -15.94 -43.53
C LEU A 737 9.17 -16.04 -44.33
N PHE A 738 8.50 -17.19 -44.27
CA PHE A 738 7.13 -17.36 -44.77
C PHE A 738 6.19 -17.82 -43.66
N ILE A 739 4.91 -17.45 -43.77
CA ILE A 739 3.84 -17.82 -42.84
C ILE A 739 2.59 -18.16 -43.64
N GLU A 740 1.89 -19.23 -43.24
CA GLU A 740 0.56 -19.55 -43.73
C GLU A 740 -0.53 -18.82 -42.90
N ASN A 741 -1.57 -18.28 -43.55
CA ASN A 741 -2.61 -17.42 -42.96
C ASN A 741 -3.37 -18.04 -41.77
N ASN A 742 -3.34 -19.36 -41.62
CA ASN A 742 -3.91 -20.05 -40.47
C ASN A 742 -3.01 -19.95 -39.21
N GLY A 743 -1.83 -19.34 -39.32
CA GLY A 743 -0.88 -19.10 -38.22
C GLY A 743 -0.13 -20.35 -37.72
N ASN A 744 -0.51 -21.54 -38.19
CA ASN A 744 -0.02 -22.81 -37.66
C ASN A 744 1.31 -23.28 -38.28
N PHE A 745 1.72 -22.73 -39.43
CA PHE A 745 2.91 -23.20 -40.14
C PHE A 745 3.65 -22.04 -40.82
N GLY A 746 4.96 -22.01 -40.67
CA GLY A 746 5.85 -20.98 -41.20
C GLY A 746 7.29 -21.25 -40.82
N GLY A 747 8.23 -20.73 -41.59
CA GLY A 747 9.64 -21.06 -41.41
C GLY A 747 10.58 -20.29 -42.32
N GLY A 748 11.84 -20.74 -42.35
CA GLY A 748 12.90 -20.18 -43.16
C GLY A 748 13.07 -20.87 -44.52
N PRO A 749 14.21 -20.68 -45.18
CA PRO A 749 14.49 -21.25 -46.51
C PRO A 749 14.41 -22.77 -46.58
N ILE A 750 14.91 -23.48 -45.55
CA ILE A 750 14.88 -24.94 -45.50
C ILE A 750 13.44 -25.45 -45.40
N ASP A 751 12.64 -24.85 -44.50
CA ASP A 751 11.23 -25.20 -44.32
C ASP A 751 10.42 -24.92 -45.59
N PHE A 752 10.77 -23.86 -46.32
CA PHE A 752 10.14 -23.52 -47.59
C PHE A 752 10.41 -24.58 -48.65
N VAL A 753 11.65 -25.08 -48.75
CA VAL A 753 11.99 -26.20 -49.64
C VAL A 753 11.26 -27.48 -49.24
N GLN A 754 11.19 -27.78 -47.94
CA GLN A 754 10.50 -28.99 -47.48
C GLN A 754 9.01 -28.97 -47.79
N LYS A 755 8.34 -27.82 -47.60
CA LYS A 755 6.88 -27.73 -47.71
C LYS A 755 6.39 -27.35 -49.10
N VAL A 756 7.03 -26.38 -49.74
CA VAL A 756 6.54 -25.74 -50.97
C VAL A 756 7.19 -26.34 -52.21
N VAL A 757 8.51 -26.58 -52.15
CA VAL A 757 9.22 -27.28 -53.24
C VAL A 757 8.95 -28.79 -53.20
N GLY A 758 8.57 -29.33 -52.03
CA GLY A 758 8.13 -30.72 -51.86
C GLY A 758 9.26 -31.71 -51.54
N ILE A 759 10.41 -31.24 -51.07
CA ILE A 759 11.53 -32.10 -50.66
C ILE A 759 11.39 -32.39 -49.16
N GLU A 760 10.56 -33.35 -48.80
CA GLU A 760 10.19 -33.60 -47.39
C GLU A 760 11.38 -33.89 -46.47
N ASP A 761 12.43 -34.55 -46.99
CA ASP A 761 13.62 -34.89 -46.22
C ASP A 761 14.51 -33.67 -45.92
N PHE A 762 14.85 -33.46 -44.64
CA PHE A 762 15.62 -32.32 -44.17
C PHE A 762 17.03 -32.28 -44.77
N LYS A 763 17.71 -33.44 -44.84
CA LYS A 763 19.07 -33.51 -45.37
C LYS A 763 19.09 -33.21 -46.87
N SER A 764 18.15 -33.80 -47.60
CA SER A 764 17.97 -33.54 -49.03
C SER A 764 17.57 -32.10 -49.31
N ALA A 765 16.76 -31.47 -48.45
CA ALA A 765 16.40 -30.05 -48.56
C ALA A 765 17.62 -29.13 -48.36
N VAL A 766 18.46 -29.42 -47.35
CA VAL A 766 19.71 -28.68 -47.13
C VAL A 766 20.65 -28.85 -48.32
N HIS A 767 20.86 -30.08 -48.80
CA HIS A 767 21.67 -30.34 -50.00
C HIS A 767 21.11 -29.64 -51.25
N HIS A 768 19.80 -29.67 -51.46
CA HIS A 768 19.16 -28.98 -52.57
C HIS A 768 19.46 -27.48 -52.57
N ILE A 769 19.51 -26.84 -51.39
CA ILE A 769 19.88 -25.43 -51.23
C ILE A 769 21.40 -25.23 -51.40
N THR A 770 22.22 -26.13 -50.87
CA THR A 770 23.69 -25.96 -50.87
C THR A 770 24.35 -26.28 -52.20
N ASP A 771 23.77 -27.21 -52.95
CA ASP A 771 24.26 -27.73 -54.23
C ASP A 771 23.75 -26.92 -55.42
N SER A 772 22.72 -26.09 -55.19
CA SER A 772 22.15 -25.17 -56.19
C SER A 772 22.70 -23.75 -56.03
N GLU A 773 22.71 -22.99 -57.13
CA GLU A 773 23.13 -21.59 -57.11
C GLU A 773 21.97 -20.67 -56.73
N TYR A 774 21.72 -20.50 -55.42
CA TYR A 774 20.79 -19.49 -54.92
C TYR A 774 21.49 -18.22 -54.41
N GLU A 775 20.81 -17.08 -54.53
CA GLU A 775 21.24 -15.79 -53.99
C GLU A 775 21.07 -15.74 -52.47
N ILE A 776 22.05 -15.13 -51.81
CA ILE A 776 21.99 -14.85 -50.37
C ILE A 776 21.06 -13.66 -50.18
N SER A 777 20.20 -13.73 -49.17
CA SER A 777 19.30 -12.62 -48.86
C SER A 777 20.09 -11.35 -48.49
N ASP A 778 19.67 -10.19 -49.00
CA ASP A 778 20.21 -8.87 -48.60
C ASP A 778 19.89 -8.55 -47.12
N VAL A 779 18.97 -9.31 -46.52
CA VAL A 779 18.75 -9.32 -45.08
C VAL A 779 20.00 -9.90 -44.45
N ALA A 780 20.82 -9.04 -43.85
CA ALA A 780 21.93 -9.49 -43.01
C ALA A 780 21.36 -10.54 -42.05
N PRO A 781 21.89 -11.78 -42.02
CA PRO A 781 21.47 -12.72 -40.99
C PRO A 781 21.58 -11.95 -39.68
N SER A 782 20.50 -11.94 -38.89
CA SER A 782 20.55 -11.40 -37.54
C SER A 782 21.76 -12.08 -36.91
N GLY A 783 22.89 -11.37 -36.82
CA GLY A 783 24.12 -11.93 -36.30
C GLY A 783 23.72 -12.51 -34.96
N GLN A 784 23.91 -13.82 -34.80
CA GLN A 784 23.62 -14.50 -33.56
C GLN A 784 24.50 -13.82 -32.53
N ARG A 785 23.92 -12.89 -31.76
CA ARG A 785 24.65 -12.17 -30.72
C ARG A 785 25.11 -13.24 -29.74
N GLU A 786 26.38 -13.22 -29.35
CA GLU A 786 26.86 -14.14 -28.32
C GLU A 786 25.93 -14.07 -27.12
N PHE A 787 25.39 -15.23 -26.72
CA PHE A 787 24.50 -15.31 -25.58
C PHE A 787 25.26 -14.82 -24.34
N THR A 788 24.75 -13.76 -23.71
CA THR A 788 25.30 -13.27 -22.46
C THR A 788 24.33 -13.63 -21.36
N TYR A 789 24.72 -14.58 -20.53
CA TYR A 789 23.93 -14.98 -19.39
C TYR A 789 24.02 -13.95 -18.27
N ASN A 790 22.90 -13.28 -17.97
CA ASN A 790 22.85 -12.30 -16.90
C ASN A 790 22.63 -12.99 -15.55
N LYS A 791 23.72 -13.16 -14.79
CA LYS A 791 23.71 -13.74 -13.43
C LYS A 791 22.93 -12.91 -12.41
N GLU A 792 22.72 -11.61 -12.62
CA GLU A 792 21.98 -10.76 -11.69
C GLU A 792 20.48 -11.08 -11.64
N ASN A 793 19.99 -11.78 -12.67
CA ASN A 793 18.63 -12.30 -12.68
C ASN A 793 18.47 -13.53 -11.78
N GLU A 794 19.56 -14.15 -11.31
CA GLU A 794 19.52 -15.29 -10.40
C GLU A 794 18.99 -14.91 -9.02
N ARG A 795 18.24 -15.83 -8.41
CA ARG A 795 17.73 -15.75 -7.04
C ARG A 795 17.98 -17.08 -6.34
N ASP A 796 17.79 -17.08 -5.02
CA ASP A 796 17.91 -18.28 -4.21
C ASP A 796 17.04 -19.41 -4.79
N PHE A 797 17.67 -20.56 -5.00
CA PHE A 797 17.08 -21.73 -5.67
C PHE A 797 16.11 -22.49 -4.75
N VAL A 798 15.08 -21.80 -4.27
CA VAL A 798 14.11 -22.30 -3.28
C VAL A 798 12.84 -22.80 -3.97
N ARG A 799 12.17 -21.94 -4.75
CA ARG A 799 10.91 -22.30 -5.42
C ARG A 799 11.15 -23.25 -6.58
N ALA A 800 12.20 -23.03 -7.36
CA ALA A 800 12.61 -23.91 -8.46
C ALA A 800 13.01 -25.30 -7.95
N LYS A 801 13.76 -25.37 -6.84
CA LYS A 801 14.06 -26.65 -6.17
C LYS A 801 12.78 -27.37 -5.73
N LYS A 802 11.89 -26.65 -5.05
CA LYS A 802 10.58 -27.19 -4.62
C LYS A 802 9.76 -27.69 -5.81
N TYR A 803 9.72 -26.92 -6.90
CA TYR A 803 8.99 -27.28 -8.11
C TYR A 803 9.53 -28.57 -8.75
N LEU A 804 10.85 -28.66 -8.91
CA LEU A 804 11.46 -29.85 -9.53
C LEU A 804 11.27 -31.11 -8.66
N ILE A 805 11.35 -30.97 -7.34
CA ILE A 805 11.25 -32.12 -6.41
C ILE A 805 9.80 -32.45 -6.09
N ASP A 806 9.04 -31.51 -5.55
CA ASP A 806 7.68 -31.79 -5.02
C ASP A 806 6.67 -31.89 -6.17
N ASP A 807 6.70 -30.94 -7.11
CA ASP A 807 5.67 -30.84 -8.16
C ASP A 807 5.99 -31.77 -9.35
N ARG A 808 7.28 -32.00 -9.64
CA ARG A 808 7.76 -32.79 -10.79
C ARG A 808 8.36 -34.15 -10.41
N CYS A 809 8.48 -34.45 -9.11
CA CYS A 809 9.01 -35.71 -8.58
C CYS A 809 10.45 -36.05 -9.02
N ILE A 810 11.23 -35.05 -9.48
CA ILE A 810 12.63 -35.23 -9.88
C ILE A 810 13.46 -35.45 -8.63
N ASP A 811 14.41 -36.38 -8.72
CA ASP A 811 15.24 -36.75 -7.59
C ASP A 811 16.06 -35.57 -7.02
N GLU A 812 16.04 -35.43 -5.69
CA GLU A 812 16.71 -34.33 -5.00
C GLU A 812 18.24 -34.32 -5.22
N GLU A 813 18.87 -35.49 -5.30
CA GLU A 813 20.32 -35.58 -5.53
C GLU A 813 20.68 -35.05 -6.93
N ILE A 814 19.90 -35.43 -7.95
CA ILE A 814 20.08 -34.93 -9.32
C ILE A 814 19.89 -33.42 -9.38
N VAL A 815 18.79 -32.90 -8.81
CA VAL A 815 18.50 -31.45 -8.77
C VAL A 815 19.64 -30.69 -8.08
N SER A 816 20.12 -31.21 -6.95
CA SER A 816 21.20 -30.59 -6.18
C SER A 816 22.53 -30.61 -6.93
N VAL A 817 22.89 -31.73 -7.57
CA VAL A 817 24.11 -31.83 -8.38
C VAL A 817 24.08 -30.88 -9.57
N LEU A 818 22.95 -30.79 -10.27
CA LEU A 818 22.81 -29.90 -11.43
C LEU A 818 22.80 -28.42 -11.02
N HIS A 819 22.17 -28.07 -9.91
CA HIS A 819 22.25 -26.73 -9.34
C HIS A 819 23.69 -26.36 -8.92
N ASN A 820 24.39 -27.25 -8.22
CA ASN A 820 25.77 -27.03 -7.79
C ASN A 820 26.75 -26.92 -8.97
N LYS A 821 26.48 -27.60 -10.09
CA LYS A 821 27.23 -27.44 -11.35
C LYS A 821 26.91 -26.13 -12.09
N GLY A 822 25.95 -25.35 -11.60
CA GLY A 822 25.49 -24.12 -12.24
C GLY A 822 24.66 -24.35 -13.50
N LEU A 823 24.00 -25.51 -13.63
CA LEU A 823 23.13 -25.84 -14.76
C LEU A 823 21.66 -25.54 -14.47
N LEU A 824 21.26 -25.51 -13.20
CA LEU A 824 19.93 -25.12 -12.75
C LEU A 824 20.00 -23.87 -11.90
N GLN A 825 19.22 -22.84 -12.24
CA GLN A 825 19.10 -21.61 -11.46
C GLN A 825 17.63 -21.20 -11.34
N GLN A 826 17.36 -20.17 -10.56
CA GLN A 826 16.03 -19.58 -10.44
C GLN A 826 16.09 -18.11 -10.83
N ASP A 827 15.13 -17.62 -11.60
CA ASP A 827 15.05 -16.20 -11.95
C ASP A 827 14.20 -15.38 -10.97
N LYS A 828 14.16 -14.07 -11.19
CA LYS A 828 13.35 -13.11 -10.42
C LYS A 828 11.83 -13.34 -10.45
N ARG A 829 11.31 -14.07 -11.44
CA ARG A 829 9.89 -14.43 -11.58
C ARG A 829 9.59 -15.81 -10.97
N ASN A 830 10.55 -16.36 -10.22
CA ASN A 830 10.57 -17.72 -9.68
C ASN A 830 10.61 -18.82 -10.74
N ASN A 831 10.84 -18.52 -12.01
CA ASN A 831 11.00 -19.54 -13.04
C ASN A 831 12.27 -20.36 -12.79
N VAL A 832 12.24 -21.65 -13.18
CA VAL A 832 13.46 -22.44 -13.27
C VAL A 832 14.19 -22.09 -14.56
N LEU A 833 15.49 -21.79 -14.42
CA LEU A 833 16.43 -21.53 -15.50
C LEU A 833 17.24 -22.80 -15.75
N LEU A 834 17.17 -23.30 -16.98
CA LEU A 834 17.93 -24.44 -17.49
C LEU A 834 19.06 -23.90 -18.38
N LEU A 835 20.28 -23.85 -17.84
CA LEU A 835 21.42 -23.24 -18.51
C LEU A 835 22.10 -24.23 -19.47
N TRP A 836 22.29 -23.80 -20.71
CA TRP A 836 22.85 -24.64 -21.77
C TRP A 836 24.36 -24.51 -21.77
N ASN A 837 25.05 -25.61 -21.49
CA ASN A 837 26.50 -25.62 -21.39
C ASN A 837 27.13 -26.02 -22.73
N ASP A 838 28.07 -25.20 -23.20
CA ASP A 838 28.92 -25.44 -24.36
C ASP A 838 30.39 -25.33 -23.95
N HIS A 839 31.07 -26.47 -23.79
CA HIS A 839 32.48 -26.54 -23.37
C HIS A 839 32.87 -25.66 -22.16
N GLY A 840 31.95 -25.48 -21.20
CA GLY A 840 32.16 -24.67 -19.99
C GLY A 840 31.70 -23.21 -20.10
N LYS A 841 31.19 -22.79 -21.26
CA LYS A 841 30.52 -21.50 -21.46
C LYS A 841 29.01 -21.71 -21.52
N ILE A 842 28.24 -20.71 -21.06
CA ILE A 842 26.79 -20.75 -21.17
C ILE A 842 26.42 -20.24 -22.56
N ALA A 843 25.85 -21.12 -23.39
CA ALA A 843 25.46 -20.80 -24.77
C ALA A 843 23.96 -20.50 -24.93
N GLY A 844 23.17 -20.69 -23.88
CA GLY A 844 21.75 -20.37 -23.89
C GLY A 844 21.06 -20.68 -22.57
N CYS A 845 19.78 -20.37 -22.48
CA CYS A 845 18.97 -20.62 -21.29
C CYS A 845 17.50 -20.85 -21.65
N SER A 846 16.90 -21.91 -21.10
CA SER A 846 15.46 -22.12 -21.12
C SER A 846 14.82 -21.75 -19.78
N GLU A 847 13.72 -21.03 -19.83
CA GLU A 847 12.91 -20.61 -18.69
C GLU A 847 11.63 -21.44 -18.64
N LYS A 848 11.30 -21.96 -17.45
CA LYS A 848 10.04 -22.67 -17.20
C LYS A 848 9.37 -22.15 -15.94
N GLY A 849 8.09 -21.79 -16.06
CA GLY A 849 7.28 -21.34 -14.93
C GLY A 849 7.11 -22.41 -13.86
N THR A 850 7.27 -22.01 -12.60
CA THR A 850 7.14 -22.90 -11.44
C THR A 850 5.83 -22.73 -10.68
N ILE A 851 5.04 -21.70 -10.97
CA ILE A 851 3.77 -21.45 -10.29
C ILE A 851 2.72 -22.44 -10.83
N PRO A 852 1.81 -22.99 -10.00
CA PRO A 852 0.68 -23.78 -10.48
C PRO A 852 -0.06 -23.05 -11.61
N ASP A 853 -0.48 -23.78 -12.64
CA ASP A 853 -1.13 -23.25 -13.86
C ASP A 853 -0.29 -22.30 -14.72
N SER A 854 1.01 -22.12 -14.42
CA SER A 854 1.89 -21.32 -15.26
C SER A 854 2.12 -21.97 -16.62
N THR A 855 1.76 -21.26 -17.68
CA THR A 855 2.05 -21.62 -19.08
C THR A 855 3.40 -21.07 -19.56
N TRP A 856 4.16 -20.38 -18.70
CA TRP A 856 5.42 -19.74 -19.07
C TRP A 856 6.46 -20.79 -19.51
N LYS A 857 6.87 -20.69 -20.78
CA LYS A 857 7.99 -21.43 -21.36
C LYS A 857 8.66 -20.51 -22.37
N LYS A 858 9.95 -20.25 -22.20
CA LYS A 858 10.68 -19.32 -23.07
C LYS A 858 12.14 -19.75 -23.22
N ILE A 859 12.69 -19.58 -24.42
CA ILE A 859 14.13 -19.63 -24.65
C ILE A 859 14.65 -18.19 -24.66
N GLN A 860 15.69 -17.90 -23.88
CA GLN A 860 16.23 -16.54 -23.80
C GLN A 860 16.80 -16.08 -25.15
N THR A 861 16.58 -14.81 -25.47
CA THR A 861 17.03 -14.23 -26.74
C THR A 861 18.55 -14.27 -26.85
N GLY A 862 19.07 -14.68 -28.01
CA GLY A 862 20.50 -14.85 -28.24
C GLY A 862 21.03 -16.25 -27.91
N SER A 863 20.22 -17.11 -27.27
CA SER A 863 20.60 -18.52 -27.03
C SER A 863 20.93 -19.25 -28.33
N ASP A 864 21.91 -20.16 -28.29
CA ASP A 864 22.36 -20.84 -29.49
C ASP A 864 21.33 -21.84 -30.02
N SER A 865 20.77 -21.57 -31.20
CA SER A 865 19.77 -22.44 -31.84
C SER A 865 20.19 -23.92 -32.00
N LYS A 866 21.50 -24.22 -32.01
CA LYS A 866 22.03 -25.58 -32.16
C LYS A 866 22.18 -26.31 -30.84
N ILE A 867 22.32 -25.57 -29.75
CA ILE A 867 22.63 -26.08 -28.41
C ILE A 867 21.33 -26.09 -27.59
N GLY A 868 21.21 -27.01 -26.66
CA GLY A 868 20.10 -27.03 -25.71
C GLY A 868 20.57 -27.42 -24.32
N PHE A 869 19.64 -27.52 -23.37
CA PHE A 869 19.99 -27.94 -22.02
C PHE A 869 20.60 -29.34 -22.05
N ASN A 870 21.84 -29.48 -21.60
CA ASN A 870 22.57 -30.73 -21.73
C ASN A 870 23.41 -31.04 -20.50
N VAL A 871 23.55 -32.33 -20.21
CA VAL A 871 24.30 -32.86 -19.08
C VAL A 871 25.21 -33.97 -19.59
N ARG A 872 26.52 -33.77 -19.50
CA ARG A 872 27.52 -34.78 -19.85
C ARG A 872 28.04 -35.48 -18.59
N ASN A 873 27.98 -36.80 -18.57
CA ASN A 873 28.45 -37.62 -17.45
C ASN A 873 29.53 -38.62 -17.90
N GLY A 874 30.80 -38.27 -17.71
CA GLY A 874 31.95 -39.06 -18.16
C GLY A 874 32.31 -38.84 -19.63
N GLU A 875 33.03 -39.81 -20.21
CA GLU A 875 33.29 -39.85 -21.65
C GLU A 875 32.03 -40.40 -22.34
N PRO A 876 31.36 -39.63 -23.22
CA PRO A 876 30.06 -40.02 -23.72
C PRO A 876 30.18 -41.16 -24.73
N LYS A 877 29.77 -42.37 -24.33
CA LYS A 877 29.57 -43.53 -25.19
C LYS A 877 28.13 -43.63 -25.68
N LYS A 878 27.20 -43.03 -24.94
CA LYS A 878 25.76 -43.01 -25.23
C LYS A 878 25.28 -41.58 -25.42
N LEU A 879 24.48 -41.33 -26.45
CA LEU A 879 23.77 -40.07 -26.63
C LEU A 879 22.26 -40.28 -26.48
N LYS A 880 21.62 -39.49 -25.62
CA LYS A 880 20.17 -39.52 -25.39
C LYS A 880 19.57 -38.14 -25.60
N PHE A 881 18.61 -38.02 -26.52
CA PHE A 881 18.01 -36.77 -26.94
C PHE A 881 16.55 -36.65 -26.46
N PHE A 882 16.21 -35.56 -25.76
CA PHE A 882 14.90 -35.33 -25.15
C PHE A 882 14.24 -34.07 -25.71
N GLU A 883 12.90 -33.98 -25.65
CA GLU A 883 12.18 -32.79 -26.11
C GLU A 883 12.39 -31.58 -25.19
N ALA A 884 12.37 -31.77 -23.87
CA ALA A 884 12.61 -30.72 -22.89
C ALA A 884 13.59 -31.15 -21.76
N GLY A 885 14.18 -30.17 -21.08
CA GLY A 885 15.10 -30.44 -19.97
C GLY A 885 14.44 -31.10 -18.76
N VAL A 886 13.12 -30.92 -18.57
CA VAL A 886 12.37 -31.63 -17.51
C VAL A 886 12.25 -33.13 -17.82
N ASP A 887 12.05 -33.50 -19.10
CA ASP A 887 11.99 -34.90 -19.53
C ASP A 887 13.34 -35.58 -19.34
N LEU A 888 14.41 -34.87 -19.70
CA LEU A 888 15.79 -35.29 -19.47
C LEU A 888 16.04 -35.61 -17.99
N MET A 889 15.70 -34.70 -17.08
CA MET A 889 15.88 -34.92 -15.64
C MET A 889 14.96 -36.02 -15.09
N SER A 890 13.77 -36.16 -15.68
CA SER A 890 12.82 -37.21 -15.30
C SER A 890 13.36 -38.60 -15.66
N TYR A 891 13.90 -38.75 -16.87
CA TYR A 891 14.59 -39.96 -17.31
C TYR A 891 15.79 -40.31 -16.43
N MET A 892 16.61 -39.30 -16.07
CA MET A 892 17.74 -39.51 -15.17
C MET A 892 17.29 -40.03 -13.79
N SER A 893 16.15 -39.54 -13.29
CA SER A 893 15.56 -39.97 -12.02
C SER A 893 15.04 -41.41 -12.07
N LEU A 894 14.48 -41.83 -13.21
CA LEU A 894 14.03 -43.20 -13.45
C LEU A 894 15.20 -44.19 -13.61
N ASN A 895 16.33 -43.76 -14.19
CA ASN A 895 17.43 -44.64 -14.62
C ASN A 895 18.74 -44.46 -13.84
N LYS A 896 18.67 -44.10 -12.55
CA LYS A 896 19.85 -43.74 -11.72
C LYS A 896 21.01 -44.75 -11.76
N SER A 897 20.72 -46.04 -11.91
CA SER A 897 21.72 -47.11 -11.97
C SER A 897 22.53 -47.14 -13.27
N ASN A 898 22.09 -46.44 -14.33
CA ASN A 898 22.64 -46.52 -15.68
C ASN A 898 22.80 -45.13 -16.34
N LEU A 899 23.44 -44.19 -15.64
CA LEU A 899 23.70 -42.83 -16.15
C LEU A 899 25.15 -42.61 -16.61
N LYS A 900 26.02 -43.60 -16.44
CA LYS A 900 27.46 -43.46 -16.69
C LYS A 900 27.76 -43.37 -18.20
N ASP A 901 28.80 -42.63 -18.56
CA ASP A 901 29.32 -42.51 -19.92
C ASP A 901 28.24 -42.09 -20.93
N THR A 902 27.33 -41.21 -20.49
CA THR A 902 26.15 -40.78 -21.25
C THR A 902 26.12 -39.26 -21.38
N TRP A 903 25.77 -38.78 -22.58
CA TRP A 903 25.43 -37.38 -22.84
C TRP A 903 23.92 -37.26 -22.98
N PHE A 904 23.31 -36.54 -22.04
CA PHE A 904 21.89 -36.21 -22.08
C PHE A 904 21.74 -34.83 -22.71
N VAL A 905 20.87 -34.71 -23.72
CA VAL A 905 20.67 -33.46 -24.47
C VAL A 905 19.18 -33.20 -24.63
N SER A 906 18.72 -32.03 -24.19
CA SER A 906 17.41 -31.51 -24.58
C SER A 906 17.54 -30.73 -25.89
N MET A 907 16.66 -31.02 -26.83
CA MET A 907 16.57 -30.33 -28.11
C MET A 907 15.74 -29.04 -28.03
N GLU A 908 15.11 -28.78 -26.88
CA GLU A 908 14.24 -27.62 -26.64
C GLU A 908 13.13 -27.52 -27.71
N GLY A 909 12.47 -28.67 -27.92
CA GLY A 909 11.57 -28.96 -29.03
C GLY A 909 12.15 -29.98 -30.03
N LEU A 910 11.34 -30.44 -30.98
CA LEU A 910 11.73 -31.45 -31.98
C LEU A 910 12.64 -30.85 -33.08
N LYS A 911 13.91 -30.58 -32.76
CA LYS A 911 14.90 -29.93 -33.65
C LYS A 911 15.96 -30.90 -34.18
N PRO A 912 15.94 -31.26 -35.48
CA PRO A 912 16.93 -32.17 -36.06
C PRO A 912 18.36 -31.61 -36.01
N GLU A 913 18.50 -30.30 -36.13
CA GLU A 913 19.78 -29.59 -36.18
C GLU A 913 20.60 -29.80 -34.89
N THR A 914 19.94 -29.81 -33.74
CA THR A 914 20.57 -30.09 -32.45
C THR A 914 21.10 -31.52 -32.40
N VAL A 915 20.35 -32.49 -32.92
CA VAL A 915 20.80 -33.89 -33.00
C VAL A 915 22.08 -33.99 -33.83
N TYR A 916 22.11 -33.40 -35.02
CA TYR A 916 23.29 -33.41 -35.89
C TYR A 916 24.49 -32.71 -35.25
N HIS A 917 24.27 -31.57 -34.58
CA HIS A 917 25.34 -30.85 -33.89
C HIS A 917 26.02 -31.72 -32.81
N TYR A 918 25.25 -32.35 -31.93
CA TYR A 918 25.84 -33.20 -30.88
C TYR A 918 26.43 -34.50 -31.42
N LEU A 919 25.95 -35.02 -32.54
CA LEU A 919 26.58 -36.16 -33.22
C LEU A 919 27.97 -35.79 -33.77
N GLU A 920 28.12 -34.59 -34.34
CA GLU A 920 29.44 -34.08 -34.79
C GLU A 920 30.37 -33.82 -33.60
N GLU A 921 29.88 -33.18 -32.54
CA GLU A 921 30.65 -32.89 -31.32
C GLU A 921 31.08 -34.17 -30.60
N ALA A 922 30.22 -35.19 -30.56
CA ALA A 922 30.50 -36.49 -29.97
C ALA A 922 31.72 -37.18 -30.59
N GLN A 923 31.96 -37.02 -31.90
CA GLN A 923 33.15 -37.57 -32.56
C GLN A 923 34.45 -36.89 -32.10
N GLN A 924 34.37 -35.67 -31.58
CA GLN A 924 35.52 -34.93 -31.09
C GLN A 924 35.80 -35.24 -29.61
N VAL A 925 34.76 -35.38 -28.80
CA VAL A 925 34.88 -35.53 -27.34
C VAL A 925 34.84 -36.98 -26.84
N SER A 926 34.57 -37.94 -27.72
CA SER A 926 34.57 -39.38 -27.40
C SER A 926 35.60 -40.14 -28.24
N PRO A 927 36.89 -40.13 -27.84
CA PRO A 927 37.94 -40.93 -28.49
C PRO A 927 37.61 -42.42 -28.55
N SER A 928 36.91 -42.94 -27.53
CA SER A 928 36.48 -44.34 -27.49
C SER A 928 35.37 -44.64 -28.49
N GLY A 929 34.75 -43.63 -29.10
CA GLY A 929 33.64 -43.73 -30.05
C GLY A 929 32.29 -44.04 -29.39
N ILE A 930 31.22 -43.76 -30.12
CA ILE A 930 29.83 -43.91 -29.67
C ILE A 930 29.36 -45.36 -29.85
N GLU A 931 28.59 -45.85 -28.87
CA GLU A 931 28.01 -47.20 -28.80
C GLU A 931 26.50 -47.17 -28.97
N GLU A 932 25.82 -46.11 -28.53
CA GLU A 932 24.36 -46.00 -28.49
C GLU A 932 23.90 -44.57 -28.81
N ILE A 933 22.87 -44.44 -29.65
CA ILE A 933 22.18 -43.18 -29.92
C ILE A 933 20.69 -43.44 -29.78
N ALA A 934 20.04 -42.77 -28.82
CA ALA A 934 18.62 -42.91 -28.55
C ALA A 934 17.88 -41.57 -28.66
N LEU A 935 16.74 -41.58 -29.35
CA LEU A 935 15.76 -40.51 -29.34
C LEU A 935 14.72 -40.83 -28.26
N CYS A 936 14.77 -40.05 -27.18
CA CYS A 936 13.94 -40.17 -26.00
C CYS A 936 12.77 -39.15 -26.02
N VAL A 937 12.05 -39.11 -27.14
CA VAL A 937 10.96 -38.15 -27.39
C VAL A 937 9.64 -38.59 -26.75
N ASP A 938 8.64 -37.70 -26.71
CA ASP A 938 7.34 -37.99 -26.11
C ASP A 938 6.64 -39.14 -26.83
N ASN A 939 5.83 -39.92 -26.10
CA ASN A 939 5.03 -40.99 -26.68
C ASN A 939 3.73 -40.43 -27.28
N ASP A 940 3.85 -39.56 -28.29
CA ASP A 940 2.73 -38.98 -29.03
C ASP A 940 2.95 -39.04 -30.55
N GLU A 941 2.00 -38.53 -31.32
CA GLU A 941 2.08 -38.54 -32.80
C GLU A 941 3.26 -37.72 -33.32
N ALA A 942 3.59 -36.60 -32.68
CA ALA A 942 4.66 -35.71 -33.10
C ALA A 942 6.05 -36.32 -32.83
N GLY A 943 6.25 -36.91 -31.65
CA GLY A 943 7.47 -37.62 -31.28
C GLY A 943 7.72 -38.84 -32.17
N LYS A 944 6.67 -39.63 -32.46
CA LYS A 944 6.76 -40.77 -33.41
C LYS A 944 7.11 -40.31 -34.81
N ALA A 945 6.42 -39.30 -35.34
CA ALA A 945 6.73 -38.73 -36.64
C ALA A 945 8.14 -38.14 -36.72
N PHE A 946 8.67 -37.61 -35.60
CA PHE A 946 10.06 -37.17 -35.53
C PHE A 946 11.03 -38.35 -35.57
N PHE A 947 10.79 -39.41 -34.81
CA PHE A 947 11.62 -40.62 -34.83
C PHE A 947 11.63 -41.30 -36.21
N ASP A 948 10.50 -41.38 -36.89
CA ASP A 948 10.39 -41.97 -38.23
C ASP A 948 11.30 -41.26 -39.25
N LYS A 949 11.51 -39.94 -39.08
CA LYS A 949 12.48 -39.18 -39.89
C LYS A 949 13.91 -39.64 -39.68
N PHE A 950 14.26 -40.24 -38.53
CA PHE A 950 15.61 -40.72 -38.25
C PHE A 950 15.78 -42.23 -38.47
N GLN A 951 14.71 -43.01 -38.58
CA GLN A 951 14.79 -44.47 -38.83
C GLN A 951 15.54 -44.84 -40.10
N GLN A 952 15.52 -43.98 -41.12
CA GLN A 952 16.21 -44.22 -42.39
C GLN A 952 17.69 -43.80 -42.35
N PHE A 953 18.17 -43.28 -41.21
CA PHE A 953 19.51 -42.71 -41.07
C PHE A 953 20.44 -43.61 -40.26
N THR A 954 21.66 -43.76 -40.76
CA THR A 954 22.77 -44.37 -40.03
C THR A 954 23.84 -43.32 -39.75
N PHE A 955 24.30 -43.28 -38.51
CA PHE A 955 25.40 -42.41 -38.08
C PHE A 955 26.73 -43.09 -38.36
N ASN A 956 27.48 -42.55 -39.32
CA ASN A 956 28.80 -43.05 -39.69
C ASN A 956 29.88 -42.50 -38.76
N GLN A 957 30.60 -43.39 -38.11
CA GLN A 957 31.72 -43.08 -37.23
C GLN A 957 33.06 -43.35 -37.92
N LYS A 958 34.09 -42.58 -37.57
CA LYS A 958 35.45 -42.89 -38.03
C LYS A 958 35.89 -44.22 -37.44
N GLU A 959 36.28 -45.16 -38.31
CA GLU A 959 36.87 -46.46 -37.95
C GLU A 959 35.97 -47.40 -37.11
N LYS A 960 34.65 -47.16 -37.09
CA LYS A 960 33.64 -48.00 -36.42
C LYS A 960 32.44 -48.30 -37.32
N ALA A 961 31.65 -49.32 -36.95
CA ALA A 961 30.41 -49.65 -37.65
C ALA A 961 29.40 -48.48 -37.57
N PRO A 962 28.58 -48.26 -38.61
CA PRO A 962 27.48 -47.30 -38.57
C PRO A 962 26.50 -47.65 -37.44
N LEU A 963 25.98 -46.64 -36.75
CA LEU A 963 24.96 -46.80 -35.72
C LEU A 963 23.58 -46.39 -36.23
N GLU A 964 22.56 -47.11 -35.82
CA GLU A 964 21.15 -46.74 -36.03
C GLU A 964 20.60 -46.00 -34.81
N PHE A 965 19.59 -45.15 -35.04
CA PHE A 965 18.89 -44.45 -33.98
C PHE A 965 17.91 -45.41 -33.29
N GLN A 966 18.00 -45.49 -31.96
CA GLN A 966 17.07 -46.26 -31.14
C GLN A 966 15.93 -45.37 -30.64
N ALA A 967 14.72 -45.91 -30.54
CA ALA A 967 13.60 -45.23 -29.90
C ALA A 967 13.50 -45.65 -28.44
N GLU A 968 13.42 -44.67 -27.55
CA GLU A 968 13.07 -44.87 -26.14
C GLU A 968 11.88 -43.97 -25.81
N PHE A 969 10.68 -44.55 -25.75
CA PHE A 969 9.48 -43.81 -25.39
C PHE A 969 9.11 -44.04 -23.93
N PRO A 970 8.53 -43.03 -23.24
CA PRO A 970 7.97 -43.24 -21.92
C PRO A 970 6.79 -44.22 -21.99
N GLN A 971 6.67 -45.07 -20.96
CA GLN A 971 5.68 -46.14 -20.89
C GLN A 971 4.41 -45.62 -20.21
N ALA A 972 3.35 -45.43 -21.00
CA ALA A 972 2.04 -45.07 -20.47
C ALA A 972 1.39 -46.28 -19.77
N PRO A 973 0.73 -46.09 -18.61
CA PRO A 973 0.00 -47.17 -17.94
C PRO A 973 -1.19 -47.64 -18.79
N VAL A 974 -1.56 -48.91 -18.62
CA VAL A 974 -2.65 -49.56 -19.35
C VAL A 974 -3.95 -48.74 -19.23
N GLY A 975 -4.50 -48.32 -20.37
CA GLY A 975 -5.72 -47.49 -20.44
C GLY A 975 -5.50 -45.98 -20.62
N GLN A 976 -4.26 -45.49 -20.58
CA GLN A 976 -3.90 -44.09 -20.90
C GLN A 976 -3.11 -43.94 -22.20
N GLU A 977 -3.02 -45.01 -22.99
CA GLU A 977 -2.24 -45.11 -24.25
C GLU A 977 -2.63 -44.10 -25.34
N THR A 978 -3.80 -43.45 -25.22
CA THR A 978 -4.31 -42.46 -26.18
C THR A 978 -4.05 -41.01 -25.77
N GLN A 979 -3.50 -40.78 -24.58
CA GLN A 979 -3.15 -39.46 -24.07
C GLN A 979 -1.68 -39.14 -24.41
N LYS A 980 -1.37 -37.86 -24.69
CA LYS A 980 0.02 -37.41 -24.80
C LYS A 980 0.75 -37.73 -23.48
N TRP A 981 1.83 -38.51 -23.56
CA TRP A 981 2.55 -39.03 -22.41
C TRP A 981 4.05 -38.71 -22.53
N ASP A 982 4.57 -37.91 -21.60
CA ASP A 982 5.98 -37.50 -21.51
C ASP A 982 6.74 -38.26 -20.39
N TRP A 983 8.06 -38.08 -20.32
CA TRP A 983 8.90 -38.74 -19.30
C TRP A 983 8.60 -38.26 -17.87
N ASN A 984 8.10 -37.05 -17.71
CA ASN A 984 7.71 -36.54 -16.40
C ASN A 984 6.41 -37.18 -15.90
N ASN A 985 5.45 -37.44 -16.81
CA ASN A 985 4.23 -38.18 -16.50
C ASN A 985 4.56 -39.58 -15.98
N GLU A 986 5.48 -40.29 -16.64
CA GLU A 986 5.93 -41.61 -16.18
C GLU A 986 6.57 -41.56 -14.80
N LEU A 987 7.48 -40.61 -14.55
CA LEU A 987 8.13 -40.46 -13.25
C LEU A 987 7.12 -40.20 -12.12
N VAL A 988 6.24 -39.22 -12.30
CA VAL A 988 5.20 -38.88 -11.32
C VAL A 988 4.30 -40.08 -11.06
N TYR A 989 3.93 -40.83 -12.10
CA TYR A 989 3.12 -42.04 -11.97
C TYR A 989 3.83 -43.12 -11.12
N GLN A 990 5.10 -43.44 -11.41
CA GLN A 990 5.85 -44.47 -10.67
C GLN A 990 6.07 -44.12 -9.21
N VAL A 991 6.34 -42.85 -8.90
CA VAL A 991 6.52 -42.38 -7.51
C VAL A 991 5.22 -42.52 -6.73
N ASN A 992 4.09 -42.08 -7.30
CA ASN A 992 2.78 -42.17 -6.66
C ASN A 992 2.33 -43.63 -6.45
N GLU A 993 2.55 -44.52 -7.41
CA GLU A 993 2.28 -45.96 -7.26
C GLU A 993 3.16 -46.59 -6.16
N GLY A 994 4.44 -46.26 -6.12
CA GLY A 994 5.36 -46.73 -5.08
C GLY A 994 4.97 -46.29 -3.67
N GLU A 995 4.51 -45.05 -3.50
CA GLU A 995 3.97 -44.56 -2.22
C GLU A 995 2.68 -45.26 -1.82
N ASN A 996 1.76 -45.48 -2.77
CA ASN A 996 0.52 -46.19 -2.53
C ASN A 996 0.76 -47.65 -2.13
N GLN A 997 1.75 -48.32 -2.74
CA GLN A 997 2.16 -49.67 -2.36
C GLN A 997 2.84 -49.70 -0.98
N ARG A 998 3.69 -48.72 -0.64
CA ARG A 998 4.26 -48.58 0.71
C ARG A 998 3.19 -48.35 1.78
N LYS A 999 2.21 -47.47 1.52
CA LYS A 999 1.08 -47.22 2.44
C LYS A 999 0.27 -48.50 2.66
N LYS A 1000 -0.05 -49.26 1.60
CA LYS A 1000 -0.70 -50.57 1.69
C LYS A 1000 0.14 -51.62 2.45
N SER A 1001 1.46 -51.56 2.33
CA SER A 1001 2.38 -52.47 3.03
C SER A 1001 2.45 -52.17 4.54
N LEU A 1002 2.53 -50.88 4.91
CA LEU A 1002 2.50 -50.39 6.29
C LEU A 1002 1.16 -50.69 7.00
N GLU A 1003 0.05 -50.68 6.27
CA GLU A 1003 -1.28 -51.09 6.79
C GLU A 1003 -1.41 -52.62 6.96
N SER A 1004 -0.51 -53.41 6.37
CA SER A 1004 -0.55 -54.88 6.40
C SER A 1004 0.41 -55.53 7.41
N GLU A 1005 1.27 -54.74 8.08
CA GLU A 1005 2.11 -55.27 9.16
C GLU A 1005 1.28 -55.47 10.45
N PRO A 1006 1.23 -56.68 11.02
CA PRO A 1006 0.55 -56.88 12.29
C PRO A 1006 1.33 -56.17 13.39
N ALA A 1007 0.65 -55.28 14.12
CA ALA A 1007 1.21 -54.54 15.25
C ALA A 1007 1.95 -55.47 16.21
N LEU A 1008 3.29 -55.43 16.16
CA LEU A 1008 4.13 -56.08 17.15
C LEU A 1008 3.97 -55.32 18.45
N SER A 1009 3.22 -55.92 19.37
CA SER A 1009 3.09 -55.47 20.74
C SER A 1009 4.45 -55.49 21.44
N LEU A 1010 4.92 -54.33 21.87
CA LEU A 1010 5.66 -54.13 23.12
C LEU A 1010 5.52 -52.68 23.58
#